data_AF-A0A858RKM0-F1
#
_entry.id   AF-A0A858RKM0-F1
#
_cell.length_a   1.000
_cell.length_b   1.000
_cell.length_c   1.000
_cell.angle_alpha   90.00
_cell.angle_beta   90.00
_cell.angle_gamma   90.00
#
_symmetry.space_group_name_H-M   'P 1'
#
loop_
_entity.id
_entity.type
_entity.pdbx_description
1 polymer ?
#
loop_
_entity_poly.entity_id
_entity_poly.type
_entity_poly.pdbx_seq_one_letter_code
_entity_poly.pdbx_strand_id
1 'polypeptide(L)'
;MPTAPDRFIAAATRPFSDDPELEIAARHELEGFIANAGEPRGDSLDQAALSLEKARPTGKWVRLSLYLLTAIVSLLVWGDFARSAYIFRAGISMLTGVGAGLISPEAWEKHLVAGKTPQERLILLGDTTKHSHSERVKALWDSDPENPAYFADYATIHSSERTVLPPDFLATARRLDPGNAWFLSIAAGVVAKDALDTTGYPTTTPGGAKLRPIKDPAKLDEAMSLLHEAAQATRIESYSTDLLRQRIKLLPPRTDVINQVIPIYYVAGTSTLSLRLRTLGDAVAARANQLAKSGDADSFRQLTADWDKFSRTLASARYANLVDMMITLVTVRIPLKSMIESAKELGLTAEEERLQKLEDRFDAWKTVASGKPYDNKPLELHGSVLASTSLAPLSKQTRETIPITETELKPGRLADHAFAGRLLDLLGWLALALTLLAAFLYRFRASKLVRGLSLRLQALLQPLDWAWIMGVGIIAPFASAQLIQRFTPLGGSEWSLRDKGLIVTSGQAVSTLLMMIFLPLLIARWRLSLRAGAAGLSCRTRLWTSACAIFGALALLLFGAIALSEPLNRTLTGAACLILVALALTTSTIGIRAIFGQQGQLLRRVTLSRILMPAYATGMLLMMGLFLIHHAEEKHWIARDQFTGINPDKPGLSGYEHEVTQQMRREVIEILNSQP
;
A
#
# COMPACT_ATOMS: atom_id res chain seq x y z
N MET A 1 19.68 -3.34 70.82
CA MET A 1 19.11 -3.85 69.56
C MET A 1 19.43 -2.83 68.46
N PRO A 2 19.77 -3.25 67.23
CA PRO A 2 20.02 -2.31 66.14
C PRO A 2 18.78 -1.44 65.90
N THR A 3 18.98 -0.15 65.66
CA THR A 3 17.86 0.76 65.37
C THR A 3 17.26 0.45 63.98
N ALA A 4 16.01 0.86 63.73
CA ALA A 4 15.37 0.65 62.44
C ALA A 4 16.19 1.19 61.23
N PRO A 5 16.83 2.38 61.32
CA PRO A 5 17.81 2.84 60.34
C PRO A 5 19.01 1.90 60.16
N ASP A 6 19.64 1.46 61.25
CA ASP A 6 20.84 0.60 61.20
C ASP A 6 20.55 -0.73 60.49
N ARG A 7 19.39 -1.31 60.79
CA ARG A 7 18.95 -2.58 60.19
C ARG A 7 18.69 -2.42 58.69
N PHE A 8 18.04 -1.34 58.28
CA PHE A 8 17.80 -1.03 56.86
C PHE A 8 19.11 -0.84 56.09
N ILE A 9 20.01 -0.02 56.64
CA ILE A 9 21.30 0.26 56.00
C ILE A 9 22.10 -1.03 55.85
N ALA A 10 22.22 -1.85 56.90
CA ALA A 10 22.92 -3.13 56.84
C ALA A 10 22.31 -4.09 55.78
N ALA A 11 20.97 -4.15 55.68
CA ALA A 11 20.30 -4.97 54.68
C ALA A 11 20.51 -4.49 53.22
N ALA A 12 20.69 -3.17 53.04
CA ALA A 12 20.92 -2.52 51.76
C ALA A 12 22.40 -2.56 51.32
N THR A 13 23.36 -2.49 52.25
CA THR A 13 24.80 -2.53 51.96
C THR A 13 25.39 -3.93 51.86
N ARG A 14 24.64 -4.97 52.27
CA ARG A 14 25.05 -6.39 52.20
C ARG A 14 25.74 -6.84 50.90
N PRO A 15 25.39 -6.35 49.69
CA PRO A 15 26.12 -6.70 48.46
C PRO A 15 27.59 -6.22 48.39
N PHE A 16 28.03 -5.38 49.32
CA PHE A 16 29.39 -4.85 49.41
C PHE A 16 30.19 -5.47 50.56
N SER A 17 29.70 -6.53 51.20
CA SER A 17 30.41 -7.18 52.33
C SER A 17 31.84 -7.61 52.02
N ASP A 18 32.14 -7.83 50.74
CA ASP A 18 33.44 -8.28 50.25
C ASP A 18 34.39 -7.09 49.95
N ASP A 19 33.92 -5.85 50.07
CA ASP A 19 34.65 -4.60 49.80
C ASP A 19 34.32 -3.56 50.90
N PRO A 20 35.09 -3.53 52.00
CA PRO A 20 34.81 -2.69 53.17
C PRO A 20 34.76 -1.19 52.86
N GLU A 21 35.55 -0.72 51.89
CA GLU A 21 35.57 0.69 51.49
C GLU A 21 34.26 1.08 50.80
N LEU A 22 33.77 0.24 49.88
CA LEU A 22 32.46 0.44 49.25
C LEU A 22 31.32 0.29 50.24
N GLU A 23 31.42 -0.61 51.22
CA GLU A 23 30.41 -0.77 52.26
C GLU A 23 30.29 0.48 53.13
N ILE A 24 31.41 1.03 53.62
CA ILE A 24 31.44 2.26 54.42
C ILE A 24 30.88 3.44 53.62
N ALA A 25 31.32 3.61 52.38
CA ALA A 25 30.82 4.68 51.51
C ALA A 25 29.32 4.55 51.23
N ALA A 26 28.82 3.32 51.05
CA ALA A 26 27.40 3.06 50.82
C ALA A 26 26.55 3.33 52.08
N ARG A 27 27.09 3.00 53.26
CA ARG A 27 26.53 3.34 54.57
C ARG A 27 26.36 4.85 54.70
N HIS A 28 27.43 5.59 54.45
CA HIS A 28 27.44 7.05 54.56
C HIS A 28 26.47 7.72 53.58
N GLU A 29 26.38 7.23 52.34
CA GLU A 29 25.42 7.75 51.36
C GLU A 29 23.97 7.52 51.82
N LEU A 30 23.64 6.32 52.32
CA LEU A 30 22.29 6.00 52.82
C LEU A 30 21.92 6.76 54.10
N GLU A 31 22.86 6.93 55.04
CA GLU A 31 22.69 7.77 56.22
C GLU A 31 22.35 9.21 55.82
N GLY A 32 23.06 9.75 54.83
CA GLY A 32 22.75 11.06 54.24
C GLY A 32 21.35 11.14 53.63
N PHE A 33 20.87 10.09 52.95
CA PHE A 33 19.49 10.06 52.42
C PHE A 33 18.43 9.98 53.53
N ILE A 34 18.66 9.20 54.59
CA ILE A 34 17.73 9.05 55.72
C ILE A 34 17.69 10.34 56.55
N ALA A 35 18.84 10.95 56.83
CA ALA A 35 18.91 12.20 57.58
C ALA A 35 18.24 13.37 56.85
N ASN A 36 18.28 13.37 55.52
CA ASN A 36 17.61 14.36 54.68
C ASN A 36 16.18 13.94 54.29
N ALA A 37 15.68 12.79 54.77
CA ALA A 37 14.29 12.43 54.61
C ALA A 37 13.46 13.37 55.49
N GLY A 38 12.54 14.13 54.88
CA GLY A 38 11.55 14.91 55.63
C GLY A 38 10.57 14.01 56.40
N GLU A 39 9.33 14.45 56.62
CA GLU A 39 8.31 13.63 57.30
C GLU A 39 8.26 12.19 56.75
N PRO A 40 8.27 11.16 57.62
CA PRO A 40 8.28 9.77 57.20
C PRO A 40 7.01 9.48 56.40
N ARG A 41 7.19 9.17 55.11
CA ARG A 41 6.10 8.77 54.20
C ARG A 41 6.36 7.34 53.73
N GLY A 42 5.31 6.52 53.72
CA GLY A 42 5.38 5.13 53.25
C GLY A 42 5.72 4.12 54.35
N ASP A 43 6.17 2.94 53.94
CA ASP A 43 6.56 1.83 54.82
C ASP A 43 7.66 2.27 55.80
N SER A 44 7.61 1.76 57.03
CA SER A 44 8.64 2.07 58.03
C SER A 44 9.99 1.47 57.62
N LEU A 45 11.09 2.04 58.13
CA LEU A 45 12.44 1.55 57.84
C LEU A 45 12.60 0.06 58.22
N ASP A 46 11.93 -0.40 59.27
CA ASP A 46 11.91 -1.83 59.65
C ASP A 46 11.22 -2.72 58.62
N GLN A 47 10.10 -2.27 58.06
CA GLN A 47 9.38 -3.02 57.00
C GLN A 47 10.18 -3.06 55.70
N ALA A 48 10.86 -1.96 55.36
CA ALA A 48 11.76 -1.89 54.22
C ALA A 48 12.97 -2.82 54.40
N ALA A 49 13.56 -2.85 55.61
CA ALA A 49 14.66 -3.76 55.95
C ALA A 49 14.25 -5.23 55.84
N LEU A 50 13.11 -5.61 56.42
CA LEU A 50 12.52 -6.95 56.31
C LEU A 50 12.29 -7.38 54.86
N SER A 51 11.85 -6.45 54.01
CA SER A 51 11.63 -6.72 52.58
C SER A 51 12.95 -7.01 51.85
N LEU A 52 14.01 -6.25 52.15
CA LEU A 52 15.35 -6.52 51.61
C LEU A 52 15.92 -7.85 52.10
N GLU A 53 15.75 -8.18 53.39
CA GLU A 53 16.20 -9.43 53.98
C GLU A 53 15.51 -10.65 53.34
N LYS A 54 14.21 -10.55 53.06
CA LYS A 54 13.41 -11.63 52.43
C LYS A 54 13.60 -11.74 50.92
N ALA A 55 14.16 -10.72 50.27
CA ALA A 55 14.32 -10.69 48.83
C ALA A 55 15.29 -11.77 48.32
N ARG A 56 14.76 -12.78 47.63
CA ARG A 56 15.53 -13.84 46.97
C ARG A 56 16.10 -13.37 45.62
N PRO A 57 17.23 -13.93 45.15
CA PRO A 57 17.81 -13.60 43.84
C PRO A 57 16.99 -14.10 42.63
N THR A 58 15.89 -14.83 42.84
CA THR A 58 15.04 -15.45 41.81
C THR A 58 14.50 -14.46 40.77
N GLY A 59 14.30 -13.19 41.14
CA GLY A 59 13.86 -12.15 40.19
C GLY A 59 14.87 -11.81 39.09
N LYS A 60 16.13 -12.25 39.16
CA LYS A 60 17.14 -12.06 38.09
C LYS A 60 16.80 -12.90 36.86
N TRP A 61 16.44 -14.17 37.05
CA TRP A 61 16.16 -15.10 35.96
C TRP A 61 14.90 -14.71 35.19
N VAL A 62 13.82 -14.32 35.89
CA VAL A 62 12.58 -13.85 35.26
C VAL A 62 12.83 -12.66 34.32
N ARG A 63 13.64 -11.69 34.76
CA ARG A 63 13.99 -10.52 33.94
C ARG A 63 14.89 -10.87 32.77
N LEU A 64 15.87 -11.76 32.97
CA LEU A 64 16.73 -12.23 31.89
C LEU A 64 15.91 -12.97 30.82
N SER A 65 15.00 -13.85 31.22
CA SER A 65 14.09 -14.55 30.32
C SER A 65 13.19 -13.58 29.56
N LEU A 66 12.66 -12.54 30.23
CA LEU A 66 11.89 -11.48 29.57
C LEU A 66 12.71 -10.80 28.47
N TYR A 67 13.93 -10.33 28.78
CA TYR A 67 14.76 -9.65 27.78
C TYR A 67 15.19 -10.57 26.63
N LEU A 68 15.51 -11.83 26.93
CA LEU A 68 15.86 -12.82 25.92
C LEU A 68 14.68 -13.09 24.98
N LEU A 69 13.48 -13.29 25.56
CA LEU A 69 12.25 -13.47 24.79
C LEU A 69 11.98 -12.25 23.90
N THR A 70 12.06 -11.03 24.46
CA THR A 70 11.90 -9.79 23.69
C THR A 70 12.91 -9.73 22.53
N ALA A 71 14.18 -10.05 22.78
CA ALA A 71 15.21 -10.02 21.75
C ALA A 71 14.95 -11.04 20.63
N ILE A 72 14.60 -12.29 20.97
CA ILE A 72 14.31 -13.36 20.00
C ILE A 72 13.10 -12.98 19.15
N VAL A 73 11.98 -12.58 19.77
CA VAL A 73 10.77 -12.18 19.04
C VAL A 73 11.04 -10.99 18.14
N SER A 74 11.79 -9.99 18.63
CA SER A 74 12.14 -8.82 17.84
C SER A 74 12.99 -9.19 16.62
N LEU A 75 13.98 -10.09 16.77
CA LEU A 75 14.81 -10.55 15.66
C LEU A 75 13.97 -11.22 14.56
N LEU A 76 13.01 -12.06 14.95
CA LEU A 76 12.12 -12.76 14.02
C LEU A 76 11.23 -11.77 13.25
N VAL A 77 10.59 -10.84 13.95
CA VAL A 77 9.69 -9.84 13.33
C VAL A 77 10.46 -8.88 12.43
N TRP A 78 11.61 -8.38 12.87
CA TRP A 78 12.45 -7.52 12.03
C TRP A 78 13.02 -8.25 10.83
N GLY A 79 13.36 -9.54 10.96
CA GLY A 79 13.79 -10.37 9.84
C GLY A 79 12.70 -10.53 8.78
N ASP A 80 11.47 -10.82 9.19
CA ASP A 80 10.32 -10.93 8.31
C ASP A 80 9.95 -9.58 7.64
N PHE A 81 9.97 -8.50 8.42
CA PHE A 81 9.72 -7.15 7.89
C PHE A 81 10.81 -6.71 6.91
N ALA A 82 12.09 -6.93 7.23
CA ALA A 82 13.20 -6.57 6.34
C ALA A 82 13.12 -7.35 5.02
N ARG A 83 12.75 -8.64 5.07
CA ARG A 83 12.49 -9.45 3.87
C ARG A 83 11.34 -8.87 3.05
N SER A 84 10.23 -8.50 3.70
CA SER A 84 9.06 -7.93 3.02
C SER A 84 9.37 -6.56 2.40
N ALA A 85 10.06 -5.68 3.14
CA ALA A 85 10.48 -4.37 2.67
C ALA A 85 11.46 -4.46 1.50
N TYR A 86 12.36 -5.46 1.50
CA TYR A 86 13.25 -5.74 0.38
C TYR A 86 12.47 -6.07 -0.91
N ILE A 87 11.45 -6.93 -0.81
CA ILE A 87 10.57 -7.30 -1.94
C ILE A 87 9.75 -6.07 -2.40
N PHE A 88 9.15 -5.34 -1.47
CA PHE A 88 8.35 -4.14 -1.77
C PHE A 88 9.16 -3.09 -2.54
N ARG A 89 10.38 -2.81 -2.06
CA ARG A 89 11.28 -1.86 -2.69
C ARG A 89 11.60 -2.26 -4.13
N ALA A 90 11.89 -3.54 -4.37
CA ALA A 90 12.16 -4.05 -5.71
C ALA A 90 10.97 -3.79 -6.66
N GLY A 91 9.74 -3.98 -6.17
CA GLY A 91 8.51 -3.65 -6.92
C GLY A 91 8.31 -2.15 -7.18
N ILE A 92 8.51 -1.29 -6.17
CA ILE A 92 8.32 0.18 -6.32
C ILE A 92 9.37 0.83 -7.22
N SER A 93 10.64 0.42 -7.10
CA SER A 93 11.71 0.98 -7.94
C SER A 93 11.46 0.71 -9.43
N MET A 94 10.78 -0.39 -9.75
CA MET A 94 10.34 -0.72 -11.11
C MET A 94 9.11 0.10 -11.55
N LEU A 95 8.13 0.32 -10.66
CA LEU A 95 6.90 1.07 -10.96
C LEU A 95 7.14 2.56 -11.23
N THR A 96 8.02 3.18 -10.47
CA THR A 96 8.19 4.64 -10.48
C THR A 96 9.37 5.10 -11.32
N GLY A 97 10.26 4.18 -11.71
CA GLY A 97 11.59 4.52 -12.26
C GLY A 97 12.49 5.28 -11.26
N VAL A 98 11.98 5.65 -10.09
CA VAL A 98 12.68 6.37 -9.04
C VAL A 98 13.47 5.35 -8.21
N GLY A 99 14.80 5.45 -8.25
CA GLY A 99 15.70 4.55 -7.53
C GLY A 99 16.16 3.31 -8.30
N ALA A 100 16.14 3.36 -9.64
CA ALA A 100 16.56 2.31 -10.58
C ALA A 100 18.04 1.83 -10.48
N GLY A 101 18.74 2.09 -9.37
CA GLY A 101 20.17 1.81 -9.22
C GLY A 101 20.58 0.92 -8.04
N LEU A 102 19.66 0.35 -7.25
CA LEU A 102 20.03 -0.36 -6.00
C LEU A 102 19.54 -1.82 -5.88
N ILE A 103 18.67 -2.32 -6.76
CA ILE A 103 18.30 -3.76 -6.88
C ILE A 103 18.17 -4.11 -8.37
N SER A 104 18.76 -5.22 -8.82
CA SER A 104 18.71 -5.66 -10.21
C SER A 104 17.33 -6.26 -10.56
N PRO A 105 16.82 -6.07 -11.79
CA PRO A 105 15.62 -6.75 -12.30
C PRO A 105 15.61 -8.27 -12.07
N GLU A 106 16.79 -8.89 -12.03
CA GLU A 106 17.01 -10.31 -11.75
C GLU A 106 16.47 -10.76 -10.38
N ALA A 107 16.55 -9.92 -9.35
CA ALA A 107 16.06 -10.27 -8.02
C ALA A 107 14.52 -10.40 -7.97
N TRP A 108 13.84 -9.56 -8.75
CA TRP A 108 12.39 -9.60 -8.92
C TRP A 108 11.97 -10.83 -9.74
N GLU A 109 12.64 -11.07 -10.88
CA GLU A 109 12.39 -12.25 -11.72
C GLU A 109 12.55 -13.54 -10.90
N LYS A 110 13.64 -13.66 -10.14
CA LYS A 110 13.91 -14.80 -9.26
C LYS A 110 12.82 -15.04 -8.23
N HIS A 111 12.22 -13.97 -7.70
CA HIS A 111 11.12 -14.09 -6.75
C HIS A 111 9.82 -14.54 -7.44
N LEU A 112 9.52 -13.99 -8.61
CA LEU A 112 8.33 -14.34 -9.40
C LEU A 112 8.31 -15.82 -9.79
N VAL A 113 9.48 -16.37 -10.16
CA VAL A 113 9.62 -17.77 -10.60
C VAL A 113 10.00 -18.75 -9.50
N ALA A 114 10.06 -18.32 -8.24
CA ALA A 114 10.42 -19.17 -7.12
C ALA A 114 9.41 -20.33 -6.99
N GLY A 115 9.91 -21.57 -7.01
CA GLY A 115 9.09 -22.78 -6.92
C GLY A 115 8.31 -23.14 -8.20
N LYS A 116 8.52 -22.44 -9.32
CA LYS A 116 7.87 -22.73 -10.60
C LYS A 116 8.64 -23.75 -11.43
N THR A 117 7.90 -24.58 -12.17
CA THR A 117 8.42 -25.52 -13.19
C THR A 117 9.00 -24.77 -14.39
N PRO A 118 9.90 -25.37 -15.20
CA PRO A 118 10.46 -24.71 -16.38
C PRO A 118 9.40 -24.14 -17.33
N GLN A 119 8.29 -24.86 -17.55
CA GLN A 119 7.20 -24.40 -18.41
C GLN A 119 6.49 -23.18 -17.84
N GLU A 120 6.19 -23.17 -16.53
CA GLU A 120 5.56 -22.01 -15.88
C GLU A 120 6.47 -20.77 -15.92
N ARG A 121 7.79 -20.96 -15.81
CA ARG A 121 8.77 -19.88 -15.97
C ARG A 121 8.75 -19.31 -17.37
N LEU A 122 8.71 -20.19 -18.38
CA LEU A 122 8.64 -19.81 -19.78
C LEU A 122 7.37 -19.01 -20.08
N ILE A 123 6.22 -19.39 -19.50
CA ILE A 123 4.95 -18.66 -19.66
C ILE A 123 5.00 -17.26 -19.03
N LEU A 124 5.64 -17.12 -17.86
CA LEU A 124 5.72 -15.86 -17.12
C LEU A 124 6.75 -14.87 -17.66
N LEU A 125 7.96 -15.34 -17.99
CA LEU A 125 9.10 -14.46 -18.30
C LEU A 125 9.73 -14.72 -19.68
N GLY A 126 9.32 -15.78 -20.37
CA GLY A 126 10.07 -16.28 -21.53
C GLY A 126 11.41 -16.91 -21.14
N ASP A 127 12.26 -17.16 -22.14
CA ASP A 127 13.61 -17.69 -21.92
C ASP A 127 14.55 -16.59 -21.43
N THR A 128 14.65 -16.44 -20.10
CA THR A 128 15.50 -15.43 -19.44
C THR A 128 16.99 -15.49 -19.82
N THR A 129 17.47 -16.55 -20.48
CA THR A 129 18.85 -16.62 -21.00
C THR A 129 19.08 -15.73 -22.23
N LYS A 130 18.01 -15.27 -22.87
CA LYS A 130 18.06 -14.36 -24.02
C LYS A 130 18.11 -12.90 -23.57
N HIS A 131 18.83 -12.09 -24.35
CA HIS A 131 19.02 -10.66 -24.06
C HIS A 131 17.84 -9.79 -24.49
N SER A 132 17.25 -10.02 -25.67
CA SER A 132 16.10 -9.24 -26.14
C SER A 132 14.78 -9.83 -25.64
N HIS A 133 13.81 -8.99 -25.29
CA HIS A 133 12.53 -9.46 -24.79
C HIS A 133 11.77 -10.24 -25.87
N SER A 134 11.90 -9.86 -27.15
CA SER A 134 11.33 -10.61 -28.26
C SER A 134 11.91 -12.03 -28.40
N GLU A 135 13.21 -12.23 -28.17
CA GLU A 135 13.80 -13.59 -28.15
C GLU A 135 13.34 -14.41 -26.95
N ARG A 136 13.17 -13.78 -25.78
CA ARG A 136 12.64 -14.45 -24.58
C ARG A 136 11.25 -15.04 -24.86
N VAL A 137 10.35 -14.22 -25.43
CA VAL A 137 8.97 -14.64 -25.75
C VAL A 137 8.93 -15.53 -26.99
N LYS A 138 9.85 -15.37 -27.95
CA LYS A 138 9.96 -16.30 -29.08
C LYS A 138 10.22 -17.73 -28.62
N ALA A 139 11.01 -17.94 -27.57
CA ALA A 139 11.21 -19.28 -27.02
C ALA A 139 9.92 -19.92 -26.48
N LEU A 140 9.00 -19.12 -25.93
CA LEU A 140 7.67 -19.58 -25.53
C LEU A 140 6.85 -20.00 -26.78
N TRP A 141 6.86 -19.18 -27.82
CA TRP A 141 6.24 -19.53 -29.11
C TRP A 141 6.84 -20.80 -29.73
N ASP A 142 8.16 -20.91 -29.79
CA ASP A 142 8.87 -22.06 -30.35
C ASP A 142 8.57 -23.36 -29.56
N SER A 143 8.15 -23.25 -28.28
CA SER A 143 7.77 -24.40 -27.45
C SER A 143 6.41 -25.01 -27.81
N ASP A 144 5.51 -24.22 -28.38
CA ASP A 144 4.18 -24.65 -28.85
C ASP A 144 3.75 -23.84 -30.08
N PRO A 145 4.27 -24.17 -31.28
CA PRO A 145 4.02 -23.43 -32.52
C PRO A 145 2.61 -23.56 -33.11
N GLU A 146 1.70 -24.25 -32.43
CA GLU A 146 0.27 -24.31 -32.77
C GLU A 146 -0.56 -23.39 -31.86
N ASN A 147 0.07 -22.70 -30.91
CA ASN A 147 -0.63 -21.86 -29.93
C ASN A 147 -0.76 -20.41 -30.40
N PRO A 148 -1.96 -19.96 -30.84
CA PRO A 148 -2.12 -18.60 -31.35
C PRO A 148 -1.85 -17.51 -30.29
N ALA A 149 -2.01 -17.82 -29.00
CA ALA A 149 -1.74 -16.87 -27.94
C ALA A 149 -0.25 -16.60 -27.75
N TYR A 150 0.59 -17.63 -27.87
CA TYR A 150 2.05 -17.47 -27.79
C TYR A 150 2.58 -16.72 -29.02
N PHE A 151 2.01 -16.98 -30.20
CA PHE A 151 2.35 -16.22 -31.40
C PHE A 151 1.96 -14.75 -31.28
N ALA A 152 0.74 -14.46 -30.78
CA ALA A 152 0.26 -13.10 -30.56
C ALA A 152 1.14 -12.32 -29.58
N ASP A 153 1.58 -12.95 -28.48
CA ASP A 153 2.50 -12.35 -27.50
C ASP A 153 3.87 -12.07 -28.13
N TYR A 154 4.45 -13.04 -28.85
CA TYR A 154 5.69 -12.84 -29.59
C TYR A 154 5.58 -11.70 -30.60
N ALA A 155 4.53 -11.66 -31.41
CA ALA A 155 4.32 -10.59 -32.39
C ALA A 155 4.16 -9.22 -31.72
N THR A 156 3.53 -9.17 -30.55
CA THR A 156 3.36 -7.95 -29.76
C THR A 156 4.71 -7.39 -29.33
N ILE A 157 5.54 -8.23 -28.69
CA ILE A 157 6.86 -7.82 -28.20
C ILE A 157 7.84 -7.55 -29.34
N HIS A 158 7.82 -8.36 -30.40
CA HIS A 158 8.67 -8.14 -31.58
C HIS A 158 8.35 -6.78 -32.23
N SER A 159 7.07 -6.44 -32.37
CA SER A 159 6.64 -5.16 -32.94
C SER A 159 6.92 -3.96 -32.05
N SER A 160 6.90 -4.10 -30.72
CA SER A 160 7.28 -3.01 -29.83
C SER A 160 8.79 -2.73 -29.88
N GLU A 161 9.63 -3.76 -29.93
CA GLU A 161 11.09 -3.61 -30.00
C GLU A 161 11.59 -3.18 -31.38
N ARG A 162 11.09 -3.79 -32.46
CA ARG A 162 11.62 -3.58 -33.82
C ARG A 162 10.78 -2.67 -34.69
N THR A 163 9.64 -2.21 -34.19
CA THR A 163 8.65 -1.38 -34.91
C THR A 163 7.99 -2.02 -36.13
N VAL A 164 8.34 -3.26 -36.49
CA VAL A 164 7.81 -4.05 -37.61
C VAL A 164 7.17 -5.35 -37.12
N LEU A 165 6.29 -5.96 -37.91
CA LEU A 165 5.74 -7.29 -37.60
C LEU A 165 6.77 -8.39 -37.87
N PRO A 166 6.65 -9.56 -37.20
CA PRO A 166 7.49 -10.71 -37.51
C PRO A 166 7.42 -11.11 -38.99
N PRO A 167 8.49 -11.70 -39.55
CA PRO A 167 8.43 -12.37 -40.85
C PRO A 167 7.29 -13.40 -40.86
N ASP A 168 6.62 -13.55 -41.99
CA ASP A 168 5.54 -14.52 -42.18
C ASP A 168 4.33 -14.33 -41.23
N PHE A 169 4.14 -13.13 -40.68
CA PHE A 169 3.09 -12.85 -39.69
C PHE A 169 1.69 -13.29 -40.15
N LEU A 170 1.28 -12.85 -41.35
CA LEU A 170 -0.03 -13.20 -41.90
C LEU A 170 -0.12 -14.67 -42.33
N ALA A 171 0.96 -15.25 -42.86
CA ALA A 171 0.98 -16.66 -43.25
C ALA A 171 0.80 -17.56 -42.02
N THR A 172 1.50 -17.22 -40.93
CA THR A 172 1.38 -17.92 -39.64
C THR A 172 -0.01 -17.72 -39.03
N ALA A 173 -0.53 -16.50 -39.03
CA ALA A 173 -1.87 -16.20 -38.52
C ALA A 173 -2.97 -16.99 -39.25
N ARG A 174 -2.93 -17.02 -40.59
CA ARG A 174 -3.91 -17.77 -41.41
C ARG A 174 -3.82 -19.28 -41.19
N ARG A 175 -2.65 -19.80 -40.82
CA ARG A 175 -2.48 -21.22 -40.44
C ARG A 175 -3.10 -21.53 -39.09
N LEU A 176 -2.92 -20.65 -38.10
CA LEU A 176 -3.34 -20.90 -36.72
C LEU A 176 -4.84 -20.70 -36.49
N ASP A 177 -5.43 -19.62 -37.03
CA ASP A 177 -6.87 -19.33 -36.86
C ASP A 177 -7.39 -18.48 -38.03
N PRO A 178 -7.67 -19.11 -39.19
CA PRO A 178 -8.08 -18.39 -40.40
C PRO A 178 -9.42 -17.65 -40.26
N GLY A 179 -10.26 -18.02 -39.29
CA GLY A 179 -11.55 -17.39 -39.04
C GLY A 179 -11.49 -16.14 -38.16
N ASN A 180 -10.35 -15.86 -37.53
CA ASN A 180 -10.17 -14.73 -36.62
C ASN A 180 -9.43 -13.57 -37.29
N ALA A 181 -10.13 -12.45 -37.49
CA ALA A 181 -9.56 -11.26 -38.11
C ALA A 181 -8.63 -10.44 -37.20
N TRP A 182 -8.38 -10.84 -35.95
CA TRP A 182 -7.52 -10.08 -35.03
C TRP A 182 -6.13 -9.80 -35.64
N PHE A 183 -5.44 -10.81 -36.17
CA PHE A 183 -4.13 -10.63 -36.81
C PHE A 183 -4.20 -9.75 -38.07
N LEU A 184 -5.24 -9.92 -38.90
CA LEU A 184 -5.46 -9.08 -40.10
C LEU A 184 -5.66 -7.61 -39.72
N SER A 185 -6.43 -7.35 -38.67
CA SER A 185 -6.69 -6.01 -38.16
C SER A 185 -5.41 -5.32 -37.69
N ILE A 186 -4.55 -6.06 -36.97
CA ILE A 186 -3.25 -5.57 -36.55
C ILE A 186 -2.33 -5.29 -37.74
N ALA A 187 -2.27 -6.19 -38.71
CA ALA A 187 -1.48 -5.99 -39.93
C ALA A 187 -1.95 -4.74 -40.68
N ALA A 188 -3.26 -4.58 -40.85
CA ALA A 188 -3.85 -3.38 -41.46
C ALA A 188 -3.42 -2.11 -40.70
N GLY A 189 -3.45 -2.11 -39.37
CA GLY A 189 -3.01 -0.98 -38.55
C GLY A 189 -1.52 -0.66 -38.65
N VAL A 190 -0.66 -1.68 -38.79
CA VAL A 190 0.79 -1.48 -39.02
C VAL A 190 1.05 -0.90 -40.40
N VAL A 191 0.46 -1.48 -41.45
CA VAL A 191 0.59 -0.98 -42.83
C VAL A 191 0.02 0.44 -42.95
N ALA A 192 -1.12 0.72 -42.31
CA ALA A 192 -1.73 2.05 -42.23
C ALA A 192 -0.79 3.10 -41.61
N LYS A 193 0.05 2.71 -40.64
CA LYS A 193 1.03 3.62 -40.04
C LYS A 193 2.10 4.04 -41.05
N ASP A 194 2.52 3.13 -41.92
CA ASP A 194 3.54 3.43 -42.94
C ASP A 194 2.94 4.19 -44.13
N ALA A 195 1.63 4.05 -44.36
CA ALA A 195 0.88 4.76 -45.39
C ALA A 195 0.69 6.26 -45.10
N LEU A 196 0.69 6.67 -43.82
CA LEU A 196 0.34 8.02 -43.39
C LEU A 196 1.52 8.77 -42.77
N ASP A 197 1.51 10.11 -42.87
CA ASP A 197 2.43 10.93 -42.10
C ASP A 197 1.96 11.06 -40.64
N THR A 198 2.66 10.35 -39.75
CA THR A 198 2.41 10.38 -38.30
C THR A 198 3.29 11.37 -37.54
N THR A 199 4.20 12.11 -38.19
CA THR A 199 5.16 13.01 -37.53
C THR A 199 4.55 14.37 -37.16
N GLY A 200 3.49 14.79 -37.85
CA GLY A 200 2.76 16.03 -37.60
C GLY A 200 1.39 15.86 -36.94
N TYR A 201 0.78 17.00 -36.59
CA TYR A 201 -0.63 17.06 -36.21
C TYR A 201 -1.52 16.86 -37.44
N PRO A 202 -2.64 16.13 -37.31
CA PRO A 202 -3.60 16.02 -38.40
C PRO A 202 -4.17 17.40 -38.75
N THR A 203 -4.40 17.64 -40.03
CA THR A 203 -5.06 18.85 -40.52
C THR A 203 -6.57 18.74 -40.29
N THR A 204 -7.19 19.84 -39.85
CA THR A 204 -8.64 19.89 -39.66
C THR A 204 -9.30 20.41 -40.94
N THR A 205 -10.24 19.66 -41.50
CA THR A 205 -11.07 20.10 -42.62
C THR A 205 -12.09 21.16 -42.18
N PRO A 206 -12.69 21.93 -43.10
CA PRO A 206 -13.74 22.89 -42.77
C PRO A 206 -14.95 22.30 -42.01
N GLY A 207 -15.26 21.01 -42.23
CA GLY A 207 -16.32 20.30 -41.50
C GLY A 207 -15.87 19.69 -40.17
N GLY A 208 -14.59 19.84 -39.81
CA GLY A 208 -14.04 19.42 -38.53
C GLY A 208 -13.47 18.00 -38.50
N ALA A 209 -13.40 17.29 -39.64
CA ALA A 209 -12.66 16.03 -39.75
C ALA A 209 -11.15 16.26 -39.59
N LYS A 210 -10.47 15.33 -38.91
CA LYS A 210 -9.01 15.36 -38.75
C LYS A 210 -8.37 14.39 -39.73
N LEU A 211 -7.55 14.89 -40.64
CA LEU A 211 -6.91 14.11 -41.69
C LEU A 211 -5.40 14.08 -41.53
N ARG A 212 -4.82 12.90 -41.76
CA ARG A 212 -3.37 12.75 -41.91
C ARG A 212 -3.01 12.73 -43.40
N PRO A 213 -1.91 13.39 -43.81
CA PRO A 213 -1.41 13.28 -45.18
C PRO A 213 -1.07 11.84 -45.53
N ILE A 214 -1.39 11.44 -46.76
CA ILE A 214 -0.99 10.15 -47.32
C ILE A 214 0.48 10.27 -47.77
N LYS A 215 1.34 9.46 -47.18
CA LYS A 215 2.76 9.35 -47.51
C LYS A 215 3.01 8.33 -48.62
N ASP A 216 2.30 7.19 -48.55
CA ASP A 216 2.45 6.08 -49.48
C ASP A 216 1.06 5.55 -49.88
N PRO A 217 0.58 5.86 -51.09
CA PRO A 217 -0.72 5.40 -51.57
C PRO A 217 -0.83 3.87 -51.73
N ALA A 218 0.26 3.19 -52.13
CA ALA A 218 0.24 1.74 -52.32
C ALA A 218 0.09 1.02 -50.97
N LYS A 219 0.73 1.55 -49.92
CA LYS A 219 0.52 1.07 -48.55
C LYS A 219 -0.88 1.35 -48.04
N LEU A 220 -1.49 2.47 -48.44
CA LEU A 220 -2.89 2.73 -48.09
C LEU A 220 -3.81 1.69 -48.73
N ASP A 221 -3.62 1.37 -50.02
CA ASP A 221 -4.40 0.33 -50.70
C ASP A 221 -4.23 -1.04 -50.04
N GLU A 222 -2.99 -1.41 -49.67
CA GLU A 222 -2.69 -2.64 -48.92
C GLU A 222 -3.44 -2.68 -47.57
N ALA A 223 -3.43 -1.59 -46.81
CA ALA A 223 -4.15 -1.51 -45.53
C ALA A 223 -5.68 -1.66 -45.70
N MET A 224 -6.25 -1.06 -46.76
CA MET A 224 -7.68 -1.18 -47.06
C MET A 224 -8.06 -2.58 -47.54
N SER A 225 -7.18 -3.25 -48.28
CA SER A 225 -7.37 -4.65 -48.68
C SER A 225 -7.39 -5.58 -47.46
N LEU A 226 -6.47 -5.38 -46.50
CA LEU A 226 -6.46 -6.13 -45.24
C LEU A 226 -7.69 -5.83 -44.37
N LEU A 227 -8.17 -4.58 -44.35
CA LEU A 227 -9.42 -4.21 -43.69
C LEU A 227 -10.63 -4.93 -44.33
N HIS A 228 -10.69 -4.98 -45.66
CA HIS A 228 -11.75 -5.70 -46.36
C HIS A 228 -11.73 -7.19 -45.99
N GLU A 229 -10.55 -7.85 -46.01
CA GLU A 229 -10.41 -9.24 -45.57
C GLU A 229 -10.84 -9.42 -44.10
N ALA A 230 -10.43 -8.49 -43.22
CA ALA A 230 -10.81 -8.50 -41.82
C ALA A 230 -12.33 -8.34 -41.62
N ALA A 231 -12.98 -7.50 -42.42
CA ALA A 231 -14.43 -7.32 -42.41
C ALA A 231 -15.16 -8.58 -42.88
N GLN A 232 -14.55 -9.42 -43.71
CA GLN A 232 -15.17 -10.69 -44.14
C GLN A 232 -15.08 -11.83 -43.11
N ALA A 233 -14.21 -11.71 -42.10
CA ALA A 233 -14.08 -12.74 -41.08
C ALA A 233 -15.31 -12.85 -40.18
N THR A 234 -15.45 -14.01 -39.53
CA THR A 234 -16.59 -14.32 -38.66
C THR A 234 -16.44 -13.75 -37.26
N ARG A 235 -15.20 -13.55 -36.78
CA ARG A 235 -14.90 -13.03 -35.44
C ARG A 235 -13.62 -12.21 -35.39
N ILE A 236 -13.52 -11.36 -34.37
CA ILE A 236 -12.27 -10.72 -33.92
C ILE A 236 -12.14 -11.03 -32.44
N GLU A 237 -11.15 -11.84 -32.07
CA GLU A 237 -10.87 -12.19 -30.68
C GLU A 237 -9.38 -12.02 -30.38
N SER A 238 -9.06 -11.27 -29.32
CA SER A 238 -7.68 -11.11 -28.85
C SER A 238 -7.26 -12.31 -28.02
N TYR A 239 -6.08 -12.86 -28.30
CA TYR A 239 -5.47 -13.93 -27.50
C TYR A 239 -4.78 -13.42 -26.22
N SER A 240 -4.62 -12.10 -26.07
CA SER A 240 -3.97 -11.50 -24.89
C SER A 240 -4.72 -11.83 -23.59
N THR A 241 -6.05 -11.89 -23.65
CA THR A 241 -6.89 -12.18 -22.49
C THR A 241 -6.61 -13.57 -21.92
N ASP A 242 -6.59 -14.60 -22.75
CA ASP A 242 -6.44 -15.98 -22.27
C ASP A 242 -5.03 -16.27 -21.77
N LEU A 243 -4.01 -15.74 -22.45
CA LEU A 243 -2.63 -15.81 -21.95
C LEU A 243 -2.47 -15.05 -20.63
N LEU A 244 -3.09 -13.88 -20.50
CA LEU A 244 -3.08 -13.12 -19.26
C LEU A 244 -3.75 -13.90 -18.11
N ARG A 245 -4.88 -14.57 -18.36
CA ARG A 245 -5.51 -15.44 -17.36
C ARG A 245 -4.59 -16.56 -16.90
N GLN A 246 -3.90 -17.22 -17.84
CA GLN A 246 -2.91 -18.25 -17.51
C GLN A 246 -1.77 -17.67 -16.67
N ARG A 247 -1.22 -16.53 -17.06
CA ARG A 247 -0.15 -15.84 -16.32
C ARG A 247 -0.60 -15.45 -14.91
N ILE A 248 -1.79 -14.87 -14.74
CA ILE A 248 -2.33 -14.48 -13.42
C ILE A 248 -2.41 -15.68 -12.47
N LYS A 249 -2.84 -16.86 -12.96
CA LYS A 249 -2.88 -18.09 -12.15
C LYS A 249 -1.51 -18.53 -11.65
N LEU A 250 -0.45 -18.17 -12.36
CA LEU A 250 0.93 -18.48 -12.01
C LEU A 250 1.57 -17.43 -11.10
N LEU A 251 1.01 -16.22 -10.99
CA LEU A 251 1.55 -15.17 -10.14
C LEU A 251 1.53 -15.58 -8.66
N PRO A 252 2.47 -15.07 -7.84
CA PRO A 252 2.43 -15.27 -6.40
C PRO A 252 1.09 -14.84 -5.80
N PRO A 253 0.56 -15.59 -4.81
CA PRO A 253 -0.70 -15.23 -4.18
C PRO A 253 -0.58 -13.86 -3.49
N ARG A 254 -1.67 -13.11 -3.49
CA ARG A 254 -1.79 -11.84 -2.77
C ARG A 254 -1.93 -12.14 -1.28
N THR A 255 -0.80 -12.25 -0.59
CA THR A 255 -0.80 -12.52 0.86
C THR A 255 -0.93 -11.26 1.70
N ASP A 256 -0.45 -10.12 1.23
CA ASP A 256 -0.43 -8.87 1.98
C ASP A 256 -0.33 -7.68 1.01
N VAL A 257 -0.43 -6.45 1.53
CA VAL A 257 -0.41 -5.22 0.74
C VAL A 257 0.88 -5.10 -0.07
N ILE A 258 2.01 -5.52 0.50
CA ILE A 258 3.32 -5.50 -0.17
C ILE A 258 3.33 -6.49 -1.34
N ASN A 259 2.93 -7.74 -1.11
CA ASN A 259 2.95 -8.79 -2.11
C ASN A 259 1.87 -8.60 -3.19
N GLN A 260 0.81 -7.80 -2.93
CA GLN A 260 -0.16 -7.39 -3.95
C GLN A 260 0.45 -6.51 -5.05
N VAL A 261 1.56 -5.81 -4.79
CA VAL A 261 2.20 -4.95 -5.80
C VAL A 261 2.76 -5.76 -6.98
N ILE A 262 3.23 -6.99 -6.73
CA ILE A 262 3.82 -7.85 -7.76
C ILE A 262 2.84 -8.15 -8.91
N PRO A 263 1.65 -8.71 -8.66
CA PRO A 263 0.71 -8.98 -9.73
C PRO A 263 0.21 -7.69 -10.40
N ILE A 264 0.05 -6.59 -9.65
CA ILE A 264 -0.35 -5.29 -10.22
C ILE A 264 0.68 -4.83 -11.23
N TYR A 265 1.96 -4.87 -10.86
CA TYR A 265 3.04 -4.50 -11.75
C TYR A 265 3.12 -5.42 -12.98
N TYR A 266 3.03 -6.73 -12.77
CA TYR A 266 3.07 -7.70 -13.86
C TYR A 266 1.98 -7.42 -14.89
N VAL A 267 0.72 -7.24 -14.46
CA VAL A 267 -0.39 -6.95 -15.37
C VAL A 267 -0.24 -5.58 -16.02
N ALA A 268 0.17 -4.54 -15.28
CA ALA A 268 0.41 -3.21 -15.83
C ALA A 268 1.54 -3.17 -16.86
N GLY A 269 2.54 -4.04 -16.72
CA GLY A 269 3.66 -4.19 -17.66
C GLY A 269 3.32 -4.98 -18.92
N THR A 270 2.16 -5.63 -19.01
CA THR A 270 1.79 -6.37 -20.22
C THR A 270 1.52 -5.41 -21.37
N SER A 271 2.30 -5.55 -22.45
CA SER A 271 2.14 -4.75 -23.66
C SER A 271 0.89 -5.19 -24.44
N THR A 272 0.19 -4.24 -25.06
CA THR A 272 -0.92 -4.52 -25.97
C THR A 272 -0.59 -4.10 -27.40
N LEU A 273 -0.85 -5.00 -28.35
CA LEU A 273 -0.71 -4.73 -29.78
C LEU A 273 -1.86 -3.90 -30.34
N SER A 274 -2.98 -3.79 -29.60
CA SER A 274 -4.16 -3.03 -30.00
C SER A 274 -3.83 -1.57 -30.34
N LEU A 275 -2.79 -0.98 -29.74
CA LEU A 275 -2.31 0.38 -30.07
C LEU A 275 -2.07 0.59 -31.57
N ARG A 276 -1.73 -0.47 -32.32
CA ARG A 276 -1.56 -0.42 -33.77
C ARG A 276 -2.89 -0.19 -34.51
N LEU A 277 -4.02 -0.63 -33.95
CA LEU A 277 -5.35 -0.42 -34.53
C LEU A 277 -5.75 1.06 -34.59
N ARG A 278 -5.23 1.90 -33.69
CA ARG A 278 -5.57 3.33 -33.65
C ARG A 278 -5.32 4.03 -35.00
N THR A 279 -4.22 3.69 -35.67
CA THR A 279 -3.85 4.31 -36.96
C THR A 279 -4.71 3.82 -38.12
N LEU A 280 -5.38 2.66 -37.97
CA LEU A 280 -6.30 2.15 -38.99
C LEU A 280 -7.49 3.09 -39.17
N GLY A 281 -8.02 3.68 -38.08
CA GLY A 281 -9.06 4.71 -38.18
C GLY A 281 -8.59 5.95 -38.96
N ASP A 282 -7.37 6.42 -38.70
CA ASP A 282 -6.79 7.55 -39.46
C ASP A 282 -6.70 7.20 -40.98
N ALA A 283 -6.39 5.94 -41.33
CA ALA A 283 -6.29 5.50 -42.72
C ALA A 283 -7.64 5.37 -43.42
N VAL A 284 -8.68 4.88 -42.72
CA VAL A 284 -10.04 4.85 -43.26
C VAL A 284 -10.54 6.28 -43.54
N ALA A 285 -10.25 7.23 -42.66
CA ALA A 285 -10.57 8.64 -42.87
C ALA A 285 -9.87 9.20 -44.13
N ALA A 286 -8.56 8.94 -44.27
CA ALA A 286 -7.78 9.37 -45.43
C ALA A 286 -8.30 8.75 -46.74
N ARG A 287 -8.64 7.45 -46.74
CA ARG A 287 -9.20 6.78 -47.91
C ARG A 287 -10.57 7.33 -48.30
N ALA A 288 -11.45 7.57 -47.33
CA ALA A 288 -12.75 8.19 -47.58
C ALA A 288 -12.59 9.54 -48.31
N ASN A 289 -11.69 10.40 -47.83
CA ASN A 289 -11.43 11.69 -48.47
C ASN A 289 -10.82 11.56 -49.88
N GLN A 290 -9.94 10.57 -50.10
CA GLN A 290 -9.36 10.30 -51.42
C GLN A 290 -10.45 9.90 -52.43
N LEU A 291 -11.38 9.02 -52.03
CA LEU A 291 -12.47 8.53 -52.88
C LEU A 291 -13.48 9.63 -53.21
N ALA A 292 -13.76 10.53 -52.27
CA ALA A 292 -14.59 11.71 -52.51
C ALA A 292 -14.00 12.61 -53.59
N LYS A 293 -12.70 12.94 -53.47
CA LYS A 293 -11.99 13.77 -54.45
C LYS A 293 -11.89 13.14 -55.83
N SER A 294 -11.84 11.82 -55.93
CA SER A 294 -11.84 11.11 -57.21
C SER A 294 -13.23 10.87 -57.78
N GLY A 295 -14.31 11.18 -57.03
CA GLY A 295 -15.69 10.93 -57.45
C GLY A 295 -16.09 9.45 -57.47
N ASP A 296 -15.38 8.58 -56.75
CA ASP A 296 -15.62 7.12 -56.77
C ASP A 296 -16.61 6.71 -55.67
N ALA A 297 -17.89 6.83 -56.00
CA ALA A 297 -18.99 6.52 -55.09
C ALA A 297 -19.11 5.03 -54.74
N ASP A 298 -18.79 4.13 -55.67
CA ASP A 298 -18.97 2.69 -55.46
C ASP A 298 -17.89 2.12 -54.51
N SER A 299 -16.63 2.52 -54.70
CA SER A 299 -15.57 2.17 -53.75
C SER A 299 -15.81 2.79 -52.37
N PHE A 300 -16.43 3.98 -52.30
CA PHE A 300 -16.79 4.60 -51.03
C PHE A 300 -17.88 3.81 -50.29
N ARG A 301 -18.89 3.30 -51.01
CA ARG A 301 -19.90 2.41 -50.42
C ARG A 301 -19.29 1.12 -49.91
N GLN A 302 -18.36 0.51 -50.65
CA GLN A 302 -17.65 -0.68 -50.20
C GLN A 302 -16.85 -0.41 -48.92
N LEU A 303 -16.04 0.66 -48.89
CA LEU A 303 -15.28 1.07 -47.70
C LEU A 303 -16.21 1.25 -46.49
N THR A 304 -17.37 1.88 -46.70
CA THR A 304 -18.35 2.13 -45.66
C THR A 304 -18.99 0.85 -45.14
N ALA A 305 -19.29 -0.12 -46.02
CA ALA A 305 -19.82 -1.43 -45.64
C ALA A 305 -18.78 -2.27 -44.87
N ASP A 306 -17.54 -2.28 -45.34
CA ASP A 306 -16.42 -2.98 -44.68
C ASP A 306 -16.17 -2.38 -43.30
N TRP A 307 -16.16 -1.06 -43.19
CA TRP A 307 -15.99 -0.35 -41.92
C TRP A 307 -17.10 -0.66 -40.91
N ASP A 308 -18.36 -0.67 -41.35
CA ASP A 308 -19.51 -0.96 -40.48
C ASP A 308 -19.43 -2.38 -39.93
N LYS A 309 -19.15 -3.37 -40.81
CA LYS A 309 -19.01 -4.78 -40.41
C LYS A 309 -17.80 -4.98 -39.49
N PHE A 310 -16.66 -4.40 -39.85
CA PHE A 310 -15.44 -4.43 -39.03
C PHE A 310 -15.68 -3.84 -37.63
N SER A 311 -16.30 -2.66 -37.55
CA SER A 311 -16.56 -1.96 -36.29
C SER A 311 -17.45 -2.77 -35.34
N ARG A 312 -18.50 -3.41 -35.86
CA ARG A 312 -19.40 -4.28 -35.08
C ARG A 312 -18.68 -5.51 -34.54
N THR A 313 -17.88 -6.16 -35.38
CA THR A 313 -17.12 -7.35 -34.99
C THR A 313 -16.02 -6.99 -33.98
N LEU A 314 -15.32 -5.87 -34.18
CA LEU A 314 -14.28 -5.39 -33.27
C LEU A 314 -14.85 -4.98 -31.90
N ALA A 315 -15.98 -4.27 -31.87
CA ALA A 315 -16.65 -3.92 -30.61
C ALA A 315 -17.17 -5.17 -29.87
N SER A 316 -17.50 -6.24 -30.60
CA SER A 316 -17.95 -7.50 -30.03
C SER A 316 -16.82 -8.36 -29.47
N ALA A 317 -15.54 -8.02 -29.72
CA ALA A 317 -14.40 -8.74 -29.18
C ALA A 317 -14.36 -8.73 -27.65
N ARG A 318 -13.75 -9.76 -27.05
CA ARG A 318 -13.55 -9.86 -25.60
C ARG A 318 -12.23 -9.19 -25.19
N TYR A 319 -12.34 -8.06 -24.48
CA TYR A 319 -11.19 -7.34 -23.94
C TYR A 319 -10.99 -7.63 -22.45
N ALA A 320 -9.74 -7.78 -22.04
CA ALA A 320 -9.36 -7.91 -20.63
C ALA A 320 -9.34 -6.55 -19.93
N ASN A 321 -8.67 -5.57 -20.52
CA ASN A 321 -8.40 -4.27 -19.89
C ASN A 321 -9.14 -3.12 -20.59
N LEU A 322 -9.24 -1.99 -19.89
CA LEU A 322 -9.97 -0.81 -20.36
C LEU A 322 -9.25 -0.12 -21.53
N VAL A 323 -7.92 -0.17 -21.55
CA VAL A 323 -7.10 0.47 -22.60
C VAL A 323 -7.44 -0.09 -23.98
N ASP A 324 -7.55 -1.41 -24.12
CA ASP A 324 -7.93 -2.06 -25.38
C ASP A 324 -9.34 -1.63 -25.84
N MET A 325 -10.27 -1.49 -24.91
CA MET A 325 -11.63 -1.04 -25.21
C MET A 325 -11.66 0.45 -25.62
N MET A 326 -10.87 1.30 -24.95
CA MET A 326 -10.72 2.71 -25.34
C MET A 326 -10.10 2.85 -26.73
N ILE A 327 -9.10 2.03 -27.06
CA ILE A 327 -8.49 2.01 -28.41
C ILE A 327 -9.53 1.58 -29.45
N THR A 328 -10.35 0.59 -29.14
CA THR A 328 -11.45 0.14 -30.00
C THR A 328 -12.44 1.26 -30.28
N LEU A 329 -12.90 1.94 -29.22
CA LEU A 329 -13.80 3.09 -29.34
C LEU A 329 -13.22 4.20 -30.22
N VAL A 330 -11.95 4.55 -30.02
CA VAL A 330 -11.26 5.57 -30.81
C VAL A 330 -11.14 5.14 -32.27
N THR A 331 -10.76 3.89 -32.51
CA THR A 331 -10.62 3.33 -33.87
C THR A 331 -11.95 3.43 -34.62
N VAL A 332 -13.05 2.98 -34.01
CA VAL A 332 -14.40 2.99 -34.60
C VAL A 332 -14.91 4.42 -34.88
N ARG A 333 -14.56 5.38 -34.01
CA ARG A 333 -15.14 6.72 -34.08
C ARG A 333 -14.39 7.69 -34.99
N ILE A 334 -13.05 7.64 -35.02
CA ILE A 334 -12.22 8.61 -35.75
C ILE A 334 -12.69 8.85 -37.21
N PRO A 335 -13.00 7.81 -38.01
CA PRO A 335 -13.32 8.01 -39.42
C PRO A 335 -14.64 8.71 -39.69
N LEU A 336 -15.58 8.69 -38.74
CA LEU A 336 -16.99 9.04 -39.00
C LEU A 336 -17.15 10.43 -39.62
N LYS A 337 -16.51 11.46 -39.06
CA LYS A 337 -16.59 12.84 -39.60
C LYS A 337 -16.08 12.94 -41.04
N SER A 338 -14.97 12.27 -41.34
CA SER A 338 -14.41 12.26 -42.68
C SER A 338 -15.33 11.51 -43.65
N MET A 339 -15.94 10.41 -43.22
CA MET A 339 -16.88 9.65 -44.03
C MET A 339 -18.17 10.44 -44.29
N ILE A 340 -18.68 11.20 -43.30
CA ILE A 340 -19.84 12.09 -43.46
C ILE A 340 -19.54 13.17 -44.52
N GLU A 341 -18.40 13.87 -44.38
CA GLU A 341 -17.98 14.89 -45.35
C GLU A 341 -17.81 14.30 -46.76
N SER A 342 -17.22 13.11 -46.85
CA SER A 342 -17.01 12.42 -48.13
C SER A 342 -18.32 11.97 -48.79
N ALA A 343 -19.27 11.46 -48.00
CA ALA A 343 -20.61 11.10 -48.48
C ALA A 343 -21.35 12.32 -49.04
N LYS A 344 -21.25 13.46 -48.36
CA LYS A 344 -21.83 14.73 -48.80
C LYS A 344 -21.22 15.23 -50.10
N GLU A 345 -19.89 15.17 -50.25
CA GLU A 345 -19.19 15.56 -51.49
C GLU A 345 -19.56 14.67 -52.67
N LEU A 346 -19.82 13.38 -52.43
CA LEU A 346 -20.26 12.41 -53.43
C LEU A 346 -21.78 12.44 -53.71
N GLY A 347 -22.56 13.26 -53.00
CA GLY A 347 -24.03 13.32 -53.14
C GLY A 347 -24.78 12.09 -52.61
N LEU A 348 -24.18 11.31 -51.71
CA LEU A 348 -24.73 10.10 -51.10
C LEU A 348 -25.54 10.43 -49.83
N THR A 349 -26.73 10.98 -50.01
CA THR A 349 -27.56 11.51 -48.91
C THR A 349 -27.98 10.47 -47.88
N ALA A 350 -28.29 9.24 -48.31
CA ALA A 350 -28.70 8.16 -47.39
C ALA A 350 -27.53 7.70 -46.50
N GLU A 351 -26.34 7.56 -47.08
CA GLU A 351 -25.11 7.23 -46.36
C GLU A 351 -24.68 8.36 -45.41
N GLU A 352 -24.78 9.62 -45.85
CA GLU A 352 -24.55 10.81 -45.01
C GLU A 352 -25.46 10.78 -43.77
N GLU A 353 -26.77 10.63 -43.96
CA GLU A 353 -27.74 10.61 -42.85
C GLU A 353 -27.47 9.46 -41.87
N ARG A 354 -27.16 8.27 -42.39
CA ARG A 354 -26.86 7.09 -41.56
C ARG A 354 -25.59 7.28 -40.73
N LEU A 355 -24.52 7.83 -41.33
CA LEU A 355 -23.26 8.09 -40.65
C LEU A 355 -23.39 9.24 -39.64
N GLN A 356 -24.14 10.29 -39.97
CA GLN A 356 -24.41 11.41 -39.07
C GLN A 356 -25.17 10.93 -37.82
N LYS A 357 -26.22 10.11 -37.99
CA LYS A 357 -26.94 9.48 -36.87
C LYS A 357 -26.02 8.65 -35.97
N LEU A 358 -24.99 8.02 -36.52
CA LEU A 358 -24.01 7.27 -35.73
C LEU A 358 -23.06 8.19 -34.96
N GLU A 359 -22.52 9.24 -35.58
CA GLU A 359 -21.67 10.22 -34.89
C GLU A 359 -22.46 10.95 -33.78
N ASP A 360 -23.71 11.34 -34.04
CA ASP A 360 -24.59 11.98 -33.07
C ASP A 360 -24.81 11.10 -31.83
N ARG A 361 -24.96 9.78 -32.01
CA ARG A 361 -25.05 8.82 -30.89
C ARG A 361 -23.76 8.75 -30.09
N PHE A 362 -22.60 8.75 -30.75
CA PHE A 362 -21.31 8.80 -30.05
C PHE A 362 -21.09 10.13 -29.32
N ASP A 363 -21.56 11.25 -29.87
CA ASP A 363 -21.50 12.56 -29.24
C ASP A 363 -22.44 12.67 -28.04
N ALA A 364 -23.68 12.18 -28.18
CA ALA A 364 -24.62 12.08 -27.07
C ALA A 364 -24.07 11.19 -25.95
N TRP A 365 -23.56 10.01 -26.29
CA TRP A 365 -22.91 9.12 -25.33
C TRP A 365 -21.73 9.78 -24.61
N LYS A 366 -20.82 10.43 -25.36
CA LYS A 366 -19.65 11.11 -24.77
C LYS A 366 -20.06 12.27 -23.88
N THR A 367 -21.07 13.02 -24.28
CA THR A 367 -21.61 14.15 -23.50
C THR A 367 -22.15 13.65 -22.17
N VAL A 368 -22.90 12.55 -22.16
CA VAL A 368 -23.38 11.94 -20.92
C VAL A 368 -22.22 11.38 -20.09
N ALA A 369 -21.30 10.61 -20.68
CA ALA A 369 -20.17 10.02 -19.95
C ALA A 369 -19.27 11.09 -19.30
N SER A 370 -18.96 12.17 -20.03
CA SER A 370 -18.09 13.25 -19.54
C SER A 370 -18.80 14.30 -18.68
N GLY A 371 -20.10 14.50 -18.88
CA GLY A 371 -20.92 15.51 -18.18
C GLY A 371 -21.42 15.08 -16.80
N LYS A 372 -21.18 13.83 -16.40
CA LYS A 372 -21.59 13.32 -15.09
C LYS A 372 -20.87 14.05 -13.95
N PRO A 373 -21.60 14.58 -12.94
CA PRO A 373 -21.00 14.89 -11.66
C PRO A 373 -20.54 13.56 -11.05
N TYR A 374 -19.23 13.30 -11.13
CA TYR A 374 -18.67 12.10 -10.54
C TYR A 374 -18.47 12.36 -9.05
N ASP A 375 -19.26 11.67 -8.22
CA ASP A 375 -19.07 11.67 -6.78
C ASP A 375 -18.01 10.63 -6.41
N ASN A 376 -16.74 11.05 -6.42
CA ASN A 376 -15.63 10.21 -5.96
C ASN A 376 -15.67 9.98 -4.46
N LYS A 377 -16.54 10.69 -3.72
CA LYS A 377 -16.52 10.70 -2.26
C LYS A 377 -16.58 9.30 -1.66
N PRO A 378 -17.37 8.33 -2.14
CA PRO A 378 -17.32 6.97 -1.59
C PRO A 378 -15.91 6.35 -1.70
N LEU A 379 -15.24 6.48 -2.83
CA LEU A 379 -13.87 5.98 -3.01
C LEU A 379 -12.84 6.76 -2.21
N GLU A 380 -12.96 8.09 -2.16
CA GLU A 380 -12.03 8.96 -1.43
C GLU A 380 -12.17 8.80 0.09
N LEU A 381 -13.41 8.71 0.58
CA LEU A 381 -13.75 8.65 2.00
C LEU A 381 -13.71 7.23 2.54
N HIS A 382 -14.00 6.21 1.73
CA HIS A 382 -14.21 4.83 2.20
C HIS A 382 -13.44 3.76 1.40
N GLY A 383 -12.71 4.13 0.34
CA GLY A 383 -11.89 3.20 -0.43
C GLY A 383 -10.50 2.96 0.18
N SER A 384 -9.80 1.96 -0.35
CA SER A 384 -8.36 1.79 -0.10
C SER A 384 -7.54 2.94 -0.71
N VAL A 385 -6.31 3.13 -0.25
CA VAL A 385 -5.35 4.09 -0.80
C VAL A 385 -5.14 3.82 -2.29
N LEU A 386 -5.01 2.55 -2.68
CA LEU A 386 -4.91 2.18 -4.09
C LEU A 386 -6.19 2.52 -4.86
N ALA A 387 -7.37 2.12 -4.37
CA ALA A 387 -8.63 2.38 -5.04
C ALA A 387 -8.89 3.88 -5.24
N SER A 388 -8.67 4.68 -4.19
CA SER A 388 -8.89 6.13 -4.21
C SER A 388 -7.92 6.87 -5.14
N THR A 389 -6.77 6.30 -5.47
CA THR A 389 -5.77 6.93 -6.34
C THR A 389 -5.89 6.49 -7.80
N SER A 390 -6.14 5.21 -8.07
CA SER A 390 -6.08 4.67 -9.42
C SER A 390 -7.44 4.42 -10.08
N LEU A 391 -8.50 4.15 -9.29
CA LEU A 391 -9.78 3.70 -9.85
C LEU A 391 -10.81 4.82 -10.03
N ALA A 392 -10.63 5.94 -9.32
CA ALA A 392 -11.56 7.06 -9.40
C ALA A 392 -11.80 7.56 -10.85
N PRO A 393 -10.78 7.76 -11.70
CA PRO A 393 -11.02 8.25 -13.07
C PRO A 393 -11.79 7.28 -13.98
N LEU A 394 -11.90 6.00 -13.62
CA LEU A 394 -12.42 4.95 -14.49
C LEU A 394 -13.95 5.01 -14.67
N SER A 395 -14.67 5.47 -13.65
CA SER A 395 -16.14 5.58 -13.69
C SER A 395 -16.67 6.58 -14.72
N LYS A 396 -15.83 7.55 -15.13
CA LYS A 396 -16.18 8.57 -16.15
C LYS A 396 -16.12 8.02 -17.58
N GLN A 397 -15.67 6.79 -17.74
CA GLN A 397 -15.47 6.19 -19.05
C GLN A 397 -16.76 5.60 -19.63
N THR A 398 -17.84 5.53 -18.85
CA THR A 398 -19.14 4.92 -19.26
C THR A 398 -20.34 5.83 -19.03
N ARG A 399 -21.40 5.64 -19.83
CA ARG A 399 -22.72 6.31 -19.71
C ARG A 399 -23.49 5.84 -18.49
N GLU A 400 -23.34 4.60 -18.08
CA GLU A 400 -23.90 4.07 -16.83
C GLU A 400 -22.78 3.89 -15.81
N THR A 401 -22.96 4.48 -14.63
CA THR A 401 -21.96 4.36 -13.56
C THR A 401 -22.16 3.02 -12.85
N ILE A 402 -21.10 2.22 -12.77
CA ILE A 402 -21.14 1.00 -11.98
C ILE A 402 -21.21 1.40 -10.51
N PRO A 403 -22.28 1.03 -9.78
CA PRO A 403 -22.44 1.40 -8.38
C PRO A 403 -21.34 0.74 -7.56
N ILE A 404 -20.68 1.53 -6.72
CA ILE A 404 -19.66 1.05 -5.79
C ILE A 404 -20.32 0.88 -4.44
N THR A 405 -20.25 -0.31 -3.88
CA THR A 405 -20.86 -0.63 -2.59
C THR A 405 -19.82 -0.61 -1.47
N GLU A 406 -20.27 -0.25 -0.26
CA GLU A 406 -19.42 -0.26 0.93
C GLU A 406 -18.84 -1.65 1.22
N THR A 407 -19.55 -2.72 0.86
CA THR A 407 -19.09 -4.10 0.99
C THR A 407 -17.90 -4.43 0.09
N GLU A 408 -17.76 -3.76 -1.05
CA GLU A 408 -16.64 -3.93 -1.98
C GLU A 408 -15.41 -3.14 -1.55
N LEU A 409 -15.62 -1.95 -0.95
CA LEU A 409 -14.54 -1.07 -0.49
C LEU A 409 -13.92 -1.53 0.84
N LYS A 410 -14.73 -2.09 1.73
CA LYS A 410 -14.33 -2.47 3.08
C LYS A 410 -13.09 -3.38 3.14
N PRO A 411 -12.96 -4.47 2.36
CA PRO A 411 -11.79 -5.35 2.44
C PRO A 411 -10.47 -4.61 2.15
N GLY A 412 -10.40 -3.86 1.05
CA GLY A 412 -9.21 -3.09 0.71
C GLY A 412 -8.89 -2.03 1.78
N ARG A 413 -9.92 -1.32 2.27
CA ARG A 413 -9.75 -0.32 3.33
C ARG A 413 -9.22 -0.92 4.63
N LEU A 414 -9.76 -2.06 5.08
CA LEU A 414 -9.31 -2.70 6.32
C LEU A 414 -7.92 -3.33 6.18
N ALA A 415 -7.57 -3.83 5.00
CA ALA A 415 -6.21 -4.28 4.72
C ALA A 415 -5.19 -3.14 4.86
N ASP A 416 -5.51 -1.97 4.32
CA ASP A 416 -4.69 -0.77 4.46
C ASP A 416 -4.52 -0.37 5.93
N HIS A 417 -5.61 -0.31 6.70
CA HIS A 417 -5.56 -0.01 8.15
C HIS A 417 -4.70 -1.02 8.91
N ALA A 418 -4.81 -2.31 8.60
CA ALA A 418 -3.97 -3.34 9.21
C ALA A 418 -2.50 -3.16 8.84
N PHE A 419 -2.18 -2.85 7.58
CA PHE A 419 -0.83 -2.54 7.13
C PHE A 419 -0.25 -1.29 7.83
N ALA A 420 -1.03 -0.21 7.94
CA ALA A 420 -0.62 0.98 8.69
C ALA A 420 -0.42 0.67 10.18
N GLY A 421 -1.28 -0.16 10.77
CA GLY A 421 -1.13 -0.70 12.12
C GLY A 421 0.22 -1.39 12.32
N ARG A 422 0.62 -2.29 11.41
CA ARG A 422 1.95 -2.95 11.44
C ARG A 422 3.10 -1.95 11.46
N LEU A 423 3.04 -0.92 10.62
CA LEU A 423 4.09 0.10 10.57
C LEU A 423 4.16 0.89 11.88
N LEU A 424 3.00 1.26 12.44
CA LEU A 424 2.90 1.96 13.72
C LEU A 424 3.38 1.10 14.89
N ASP A 425 3.11 -0.21 14.87
CA ASP A 425 3.60 -1.16 15.88
C ASP A 425 5.12 -1.27 15.85
N LEU A 426 5.73 -1.31 14.65
CA LEU A 426 7.19 -1.31 14.51
C LEU A 426 7.82 0.00 15.01
N LEU A 427 7.21 1.14 14.69
CA LEU A 427 7.66 2.44 15.19
C LEU A 427 7.49 2.56 16.70
N GLY A 428 6.38 2.07 17.24
CA GLY A 428 6.11 2.01 18.67
C GLY A 428 7.10 1.11 19.40
N TRP A 429 7.40 -0.06 18.84
CA TRP A 429 8.46 -0.94 19.33
C TRP A 429 9.82 -0.24 19.32
N LEU A 430 10.18 0.44 18.23
CA LEU A 430 11.47 1.13 18.10
C LEU A 430 11.60 2.23 19.14
N ALA A 431 10.55 3.02 19.35
CA ALA A 431 10.52 4.05 20.39
C ALA A 431 10.68 3.45 21.80
N LEU A 432 10.02 2.33 22.09
CA LEU A 432 10.18 1.61 23.36
C LEU A 432 11.59 1.00 23.50
N ALA A 433 12.17 0.48 22.42
CA ALA A 433 13.53 -0.03 22.41
C ALA A 433 14.56 1.08 22.69
N LEU A 434 14.38 2.25 22.09
CA LEU A 434 15.24 3.42 22.31
C LEU A 434 15.10 3.96 23.73
N THR A 435 13.89 4.00 24.29
CA THR A 435 13.68 4.40 25.70
C THR A 435 14.24 3.37 26.69
N LEU A 436 14.12 2.07 26.39
CA LEU A 436 14.79 1.00 27.15
C LEU A 436 16.31 1.14 27.08
N LEU A 437 16.87 1.37 25.90
CA LEU A 437 18.30 1.58 25.70
C LEU A 437 18.77 2.82 26.45
N ALA A 438 18.03 3.93 26.38
CA ALA A 438 18.34 5.13 27.14
C ALA A 438 18.32 4.87 28.66
N ALA A 439 17.31 4.17 29.18
CA ALA A 439 17.24 3.78 30.58
C ALA A 439 18.40 2.85 30.99
N PHE A 440 18.78 1.93 30.11
CA PHE A 440 19.93 1.06 30.30
C PHE A 440 21.25 1.83 30.32
N LEU A 441 21.48 2.72 29.36
CA LEU A 441 22.71 3.50 29.25
C LEU A 441 22.83 4.50 30.41
N TYR A 442 21.71 5.06 30.87
CA TYR A 442 21.66 6.01 31.99
C TYR A 442 22.34 5.47 33.25
N ARG A 443 22.28 4.15 33.50
CA ARG A 443 22.92 3.53 34.68
C ARG A 443 24.44 3.72 34.69
N PHE A 444 25.09 3.86 33.54
CA PHE A 444 26.55 4.02 33.45
C PHE A 444 27.03 5.43 33.79
N ARG A 445 26.11 6.40 33.91
CA ARG A 445 26.42 7.71 34.50
C ARG A 445 26.77 7.60 36.00
N ALA A 446 26.35 6.52 36.66
CA ALA A 446 26.50 6.35 38.09
C ALA A 446 27.70 5.47 38.47
N SER A 447 28.30 5.80 39.61
CA SER A 447 29.44 5.05 40.18
C SER A 447 29.08 3.58 40.42
N LYS A 448 30.11 2.73 40.59
CA LYS A 448 29.91 1.30 40.94
C LYS A 448 29.05 1.15 42.20
N LEU A 449 29.25 2.03 43.18
CA LEU A 449 28.50 2.10 44.43
C LEU A 449 27.01 2.36 44.20
N VAL A 450 26.64 3.43 43.51
CA VAL A 450 25.24 3.78 43.22
C VAL A 450 24.56 2.70 42.37
N ARG A 451 25.29 2.09 41.43
CA ARG A 451 24.77 0.98 40.62
C ARG A 451 24.49 -0.27 41.45
N GLY A 452 25.31 -0.58 42.46
CA GLY A 452 25.10 -1.69 43.38
C GLY A 452 23.93 -1.44 44.33
N LEU A 453 23.88 -0.25 44.95
CA LEU A 453 22.78 0.16 45.82
C LEU A 453 21.43 0.16 45.07
N SER A 454 21.37 0.75 43.87
CA SER A 454 20.13 0.76 43.08
C SER A 454 19.63 -0.63 42.70
N LEU A 455 20.54 -1.59 42.45
CA LEU A 455 20.16 -2.98 42.19
C LEU A 455 19.51 -3.63 43.41
N ARG A 456 20.04 -3.32 44.62
CA ARG A 456 19.50 -3.84 45.87
C ARG A 456 18.18 -3.17 46.25
N LEU A 457 18.09 -1.85 46.12
CA LEU A 457 16.89 -1.06 46.44
C LEU A 457 15.70 -1.39 45.54
N GLN A 458 15.94 -1.89 44.31
CA GLN A 458 14.87 -2.42 43.47
C GLN A 458 14.09 -3.57 44.13
N ALA A 459 14.73 -4.32 45.02
CA ALA A 459 14.10 -5.44 45.74
C ALA A 459 13.10 -4.99 46.81
N LEU A 460 12.99 -3.69 47.08
CA LEU A 460 11.93 -3.12 47.93
C LEU A 460 10.55 -3.23 47.26
N LEU A 461 10.49 -3.32 45.93
CA LEU A 461 9.22 -3.48 45.22
C LEU A 461 8.71 -4.91 45.35
N GLN A 462 7.47 -5.04 45.80
CA GLN A 462 6.77 -6.32 45.91
C GLN A 462 6.21 -6.75 44.54
N PRO A 463 5.88 -8.04 44.34
CA PRO A 463 5.28 -8.53 43.09
C PRO A 463 4.03 -7.74 42.66
N LEU A 464 3.21 -7.31 43.62
CA LEU A 464 2.04 -6.48 43.34
C LEU A 464 2.43 -5.10 42.78
N ASP A 465 3.52 -4.49 43.26
CA ASP A 465 4.00 -3.20 42.74
C ASP A 465 4.43 -3.33 41.26
N TRP A 466 5.08 -4.44 40.91
CA TRP A 466 5.40 -4.78 39.52
C TRP A 466 4.15 -5.00 38.67
N ALA A 467 3.12 -5.66 39.22
CA ALA A 467 1.84 -5.82 38.55
C ALA A 467 1.14 -4.47 38.29
N TRP A 468 1.27 -3.49 39.19
CA TRP A 468 0.77 -2.12 38.94
C TRP A 468 1.56 -1.40 37.85
N ILE A 469 2.90 -1.48 37.89
CA ILE A 469 3.76 -0.81 36.92
C ILE A 469 3.53 -1.36 35.51
N MET A 470 3.43 -2.67 35.35
CA MET A 470 3.16 -3.30 34.05
C MET A 470 1.68 -3.24 33.68
N GLY A 471 0.79 -3.62 34.60
CA GLY A 471 -0.64 -3.69 34.37
C GLY A 471 -1.25 -2.33 34.06
N VAL A 472 -1.06 -1.34 34.93
CA VAL A 472 -1.64 -0.01 34.71
C VAL A 472 -0.73 0.86 33.84
N GLY A 473 0.59 0.71 33.95
CA GLY A 473 1.51 1.55 33.18
C GLY A 473 1.60 1.18 31.70
N ILE A 474 1.47 -0.10 31.35
CA ILE A 474 1.69 -0.60 29.98
C ILE A 474 0.43 -1.24 29.42
N ILE A 475 -0.12 -2.24 30.12
CA ILE A 475 -1.21 -3.08 29.59
C ILE A 475 -2.52 -2.29 29.49
N ALA A 476 -2.86 -1.47 30.49
CA ALA A 476 -4.10 -0.68 30.49
C ALA A 476 -4.17 0.32 29.32
N PRO A 477 -3.19 1.23 29.09
CA PRO A 477 -3.26 2.15 27.94
C PRO A 477 -3.29 1.40 26.61
N PHE A 478 -2.51 0.31 26.49
CA PHE A 478 -2.54 -0.54 25.31
C PHE A 478 -3.93 -1.15 25.06
N ALA A 479 -4.51 -1.80 26.08
CA ALA A 479 -5.81 -2.44 25.98
C ALA A 479 -6.94 -1.43 25.71
N SER A 480 -6.91 -0.26 26.36
CA SER A 480 -7.88 0.82 26.11
C SER A 480 -7.82 1.30 24.66
N ALA A 481 -6.63 1.50 24.11
CA ALA A 481 -6.48 1.88 22.70
C ALA A 481 -7.00 0.81 21.75
N GLN A 482 -6.71 -0.47 22.01
CA GLN A 482 -7.22 -1.58 21.21
C GLN A 482 -8.74 -1.71 21.30
N LEU A 483 -9.32 -1.49 22.48
CA LEU A 483 -10.77 -1.51 22.65
C LEU A 483 -11.44 -0.40 21.82
N ILE A 484 -10.89 0.81 21.86
CA ILE A 484 -11.39 1.95 21.09
C ILE A 484 -11.25 1.67 19.58
N GLN A 485 -10.08 1.23 19.13
CA GLN A 485 -9.80 1.02 17.71
C GLN A 485 -10.64 -0.08 17.08
N ARG A 486 -10.92 -1.17 17.82
CA ARG A 486 -11.56 -2.37 17.28
C ARG A 486 -13.06 -2.43 17.52
N PHE A 487 -13.56 -1.84 18.60
CA PHE A 487 -14.96 -2.00 19.00
C PHE A 487 -15.75 -0.69 18.99
N THR A 488 -15.15 0.44 18.59
CA THR A 488 -15.85 1.71 18.53
C THR A 488 -15.60 2.44 17.20
N PRO A 489 -16.55 3.29 16.74
CA PRO A 489 -16.36 4.09 15.52
C PRO A 489 -15.18 5.08 15.60
N LEU A 490 -14.72 5.37 16.82
CA LEU A 490 -13.56 6.23 17.09
C LEU A 490 -12.25 5.64 16.52
N GLY A 491 -12.21 4.36 16.14
CA GLY A 491 -11.03 3.75 15.52
C GLY A 491 -10.74 4.27 14.10
N GLY A 492 -11.69 4.94 13.46
CA GLY A 492 -11.50 5.50 12.11
C GLY A 492 -11.40 4.47 10.98
N SER A 493 -11.63 3.17 11.27
CA SER A 493 -11.56 2.07 10.29
C SER A 493 -12.65 2.12 9.21
N GLU A 494 -13.69 2.93 9.41
CA GLU A 494 -14.73 3.22 8.43
C GLU A 494 -14.24 4.20 7.35
N TRP A 495 -13.22 5.01 7.65
CA TRP A 495 -12.68 6.01 6.75
C TRP A 495 -11.43 5.49 6.04
N SER A 496 -11.21 5.94 4.80
CA SER A 496 -10.00 5.69 4.05
C SER A 496 -8.79 6.21 4.81
N LEU A 497 -7.67 5.48 4.74
CA LEU A 497 -6.40 5.98 5.27
C LEU A 497 -5.98 7.31 4.64
N ARG A 498 -6.33 7.54 3.36
CA ARG A 498 -5.97 8.75 2.63
C ARG A 498 -6.68 9.99 3.16
N ASP A 499 -7.91 9.84 3.63
CA ASP A 499 -8.72 10.94 4.18
C ASP A 499 -8.41 11.14 5.67
N LYS A 500 -9.22 10.59 6.58
CA LYS A 500 -9.04 10.74 8.03
C LYS A 500 -8.30 9.57 8.67
N GLY A 501 -8.34 8.39 8.07
CA GLY A 501 -7.93 7.15 8.70
C GLY A 501 -6.48 7.19 9.21
N LEU A 502 -5.53 7.69 8.41
CA LEU A 502 -4.13 7.75 8.83
C LEU A 502 -3.91 8.68 10.02
N ILE A 503 -4.53 9.85 10.05
CA ILE A 503 -4.40 10.82 11.15
C ILE A 503 -4.97 10.25 12.44
N VAL A 504 -6.15 9.63 12.37
CA VAL A 504 -6.81 9.00 13.53
C VAL A 504 -5.94 7.86 14.07
N THR A 505 -5.60 6.89 13.22
CA THR A 505 -4.84 5.69 13.61
C THR A 505 -3.45 6.04 14.15
N SER A 506 -2.72 6.94 13.47
CA SER A 506 -1.38 7.36 13.90
C SER A 506 -1.42 8.20 15.17
N GLY A 507 -2.36 9.14 15.29
CA GLY A 507 -2.52 9.97 16.49
C GLY A 507 -2.86 9.14 17.72
N GLN A 508 -3.75 8.15 17.57
CA GLN A 508 -4.07 7.20 18.64
C GLN A 508 -2.89 6.31 19.03
N ALA A 509 -2.13 5.82 18.05
CA ALA A 509 -0.93 5.01 18.30
C ALA A 509 0.14 5.83 19.04
N VAL A 510 0.42 7.06 18.62
CA VAL A 510 1.38 7.96 19.28
C VAL A 510 0.91 8.30 20.69
N SER A 511 -0.37 8.57 20.89
CA SER A 511 -0.91 8.85 22.23
C SER A 511 -0.72 7.66 23.18
N THR A 512 -1.08 6.46 22.72
CA THR A 512 -0.89 5.21 23.46
C THR A 512 0.59 4.98 23.81
N LEU A 513 1.48 5.18 22.84
CA LEU A 513 2.93 5.04 23.04
C LEU A 513 3.45 6.01 24.11
N LEU A 514 3.06 7.28 24.04
CA LEU A 514 3.46 8.27 25.06
C LEU A 514 2.92 7.88 26.44
N MET A 515 1.68 7.39 26.54
CA MET A 515 1.14 6.86 27.79
C MET A 515 1.96 5.67 28.30
N MET A 516 2.33 4.72 27.43
CA MET A 516 3.18 3.58 27.77
C MET A 516 4.60 3.98 28.18
N ILE A 517 5.08 5.17 27.81
CA ILE A 517 6.37 5.70 28.27
C ILE A 517 6.22 6.38 29.65
N PHE A 518 5.16 7.18 29.82
CA PHE A 518 4.96 8.04 30.99
C PHE A 518 4.32 7.36 32.19
N LEU A 519 3.26 6.60 31.97
CA LEU A 519 2.45 6.05 33.04
C LEU A 519 3.24 5.05 33.92
N PRO A 520 4.10 4.17 33.37
CA PRO A 520 4.98 3.35 34.19
C PRO A 520 5.95 4.18 35.03
N LEU A 521 6.45 5.30 34.53
CA LEU A 521 7.32 6.22 35.28
C LEU A 521 6.57 6.84 36.46
N LEU A 522 5.34 7.29 36.28
CA LEU A 522 4.52 7.86 37.36
C LEU A 522 4.20 6.81 38.43
N ILE A 523 3.79 5.61 38.00
CA ILE A 523 3.45 4.51 38.91
C ILE A 523 4.71 4.03 39.63
N ALA A 524 5.84 3.86 38.94
CA ALA A 524 7.11 3.47 39.56
C ALA A 524 7.55 4.50 40.61
N ARG A 525 7.41 5.80 40.34
CA ARG A 525 7.70 6.86 41.32
C ARG A 525 6.77 6.80 42.53
N TRP A 526 5.48 6.61 42.30
CA TRP A 526 4.50 6.47 43.37
C TRP A 526 4.78 5.23 44.23
N ARG A 527 4.94 4.06 43.62
CA ARG A 527 5.25 2.81 44.33
C ARG A 527 6.58 2.87 45.06
N LEU A 528 7.63 3.42 44.45
CA LEU A 528 8.92 3.60 45.13
C LEU A 528 8.79 4.56 46.33
N SER A 529 7.99 5.62 46.22
CA SER A 529 7.75 6.53 47.35
C SER A 529 6.97 5.89 48.49
N LEU A 530 6.09 4.91 48.20
CA LEU A 530 5.40 4.13 49.23
C LEU A 530 6.34 3.15 49.93
N ARG A 531 7.26 2.50 49.20
CA ARG A 531 8.14 1.45 49.77
C ARG A 531 9.42 1.98 50.40
N ALA A 532 9.91 3.12 49.92
CA ALA A 532 11.23 3.63 50.25
C ALA A 532 11.20 5.11 50.67
N GLY A 533 10.02 5.67 50.93
CA GLY A 533 9.86 7.08 51.27
C GLY A 533 10.55 7.46 52.59
N ALA A 534 10.46 6.60 53.61
CA ALA A 534 11.17 6.76 54.88
C ALA A 534 12.70 6.67 54.74
N ALA A 535 13.21 6.08 53.67
CA ALA A 535 14.64 6.00 53.35
C ALA A 535 15.13 7.19 52.49
N GLY A 536 14.38 8.29 52.44
CA GLY A 536 14.75 9.48 51.66
C GLY A 536 14.56 9.36 50.15
N LEU A 537 14.03 8.24 49.64
CA LEU A 537 13.77 8.02 48.21
C LEU A 537 12.39 8.54 47.77
N SER A 538 11.70 9.26 48.65
CA SER A 538 10.39 9.84 48.35
C SER A 538 10.44 10.80 47.16
N CYS A 539 9.32 10.87 46.44
CA CYS A 539 9.19 11.76 45.30
C CYS A 539 7.81 12.38 45.27
N ARG A 540 7.73 13.70 45.43
CA ARG A 540 6.48 14.42 45.19
C ARG A 540 6.17 14.34 43.70
N THR A 541 5.15 13.57 43.33
CA THR A 541 4.54 13.65 42.00
C THR A 541 4.03 15.08 41.84
N ARG A 542 4.56 15.79 40.85
CA ARG A 542 4.14 17.16 40.58
C ARG A 542 2.82 17.09 39.80
N LEU A 543 1.86 17.96 40.11
CA LEU A 543 0.54 18.01 39.46
C LEU A 543 0.64 17.94 37.93
N TRP A 544 1.58 18.69 37.33
CA TRP A 544 1.80 18.69 35.88
C TRP A 544 2.22 17.32 35.31
N THR A 545 2.96 16.51 36.06
CA THR A 545 3.36 15.16 35.60
C THR A 545 2.19 14.17 35.59
N SER A 546 1.23 14.32 36.52
CA SER A 546 -0.01 13.53 36.51
C SER A 546 -0.98 14.00 35.42
N ALA A 547 -0.99 15.31 35.12
CA ALA A 547 -1.78 15.87 34.04
C ALA A 547 -1.38 15.27 32.67
N CYS A 548 -0.11 14.93 32.45
CA CYS A 548 0.34 14.29 31.21
C CYS A 548 -0.36 12.97 30.90
N ALA A 549 -0.66 12.14 31.91
CA ALA A 549 -1.39 10.89 31.69
C ALA A 549 -2.85 11.14 31.27
N ILE A 550 -3.49 12.14 31.89
CA ILE A 550 -4.86 12.56 31.55
C ILE A 550 -4.88 13.13 30.12
N PHE A 551 -3.92 13.98 29.78
CA PHE A 551 -3.81 14.56 28.44
C PHE A 551 -3.53 13.51 27.36
N GLY A 552 -2.75 12.46 27.65
CA GLY A 552 -2.61 11.32 26.73
C GLY A 552 -3.94 10.60 26.47
N ALA A 553 -4.67 10.26 27.53
CA ALA A 553 -5.99 9.64 27.39
C ALA A 553 -6.97 10.56 26.63
N LEU A 554 -6.94 11.86 26.89
CA LEU A 554 -7.75 12.84 26.18
C LEU A 554 -7.37 12.93 24.70
N ALA A 555 -6.07 12.97 24.37
CA ALA A 555 -5.61 13.00 22.99
C ALA A 555 -6.07 11.76 22.20
N LEU A 556 -6.02 10.57 22.82
CA LEU A 556 -6.52 9.33 22.22
C LEU A 556 -8.00 9.47 21.80
N LEU A 557 -8.83 10.02 22.70
CA LEU A 557 -10.26 10.25 22.44
C LEU A 557 -10.49 11.37 21.42
N LEU A 558 -9.72 12.46 21.46
CA LEU A 558 -9.84 13.57 20.52
C LEU A 558 -9.48 13.15 19.09
N PHE A 559 -8.43 12.33 18.92
CA PHE A 559 -8.14 11.74 17.62
C PHE A 559 -9.27 10.84 17.14
N GLY A 560 -9.90 10.07 18.03
CA GLY A 560 -11.09 9.30 17.66
C GLY A 560 -12.28 10.16 17.25
N ALA A 561 -12.49 11.30 17.92
CA ALA A 561 -13.60 12.21 17.63
C ALA A 561 -13.50 12.87 16.24
N ILE A 562 -12.29 12.94 15.64
CA ILE A 562 -12.10 13.35 14.25
C ILE A 562 -12.90 12.47 13.29
N ALA A 563 -12.99 11.16 13.57
CA ALA A 563 -13.77 10.23 12.75
C ALA A 563 -15.28 10.50 12.79
N LEU A 564 -15.77 11.25 13.80
CA LEU A 564 -17.20 11.51 14.00
C LEU A 564 -17.64 12.91 13.53
N SER A 565 -16.72 13.87 13.36
CA SER A 565 -17.08 15.27 13.11
C SER A 565 -16.32 15.88 11.94
N GLU A 566 -17.03 16.05 10.82
CA GLU A 566 -16.58 16.83 9.65
C GLU A 566 -16.22 18.31 9.99
N PRO A 567 -17.12 19.11 10.60
CA PRO A 567 -16.88 20.56 10.74
C PRO A 567 -15.80 20.90 11.78
N LEU A 568 -15.58 20.02 12.76
CA LEU A 568 -14.60 20.24 13.83
C LEU A 568 -13.27 19.51 13.58
N ASN A 569 -13.10 18.83 12.44
CA ASN A 569 -11.91 18.01 12.19
C ASN A 569 -10.60 18.81 12.37
N ARG A 570 -10.51 20.01 11.76
CA ARG A 570 -9.29 20.84 11.85
C ARG A 570 -9.00 21.31 13.27
N THR A 571 -10.03 21.70 14.03
CA THR A 571 -9.85 22.19 15.40
C THR A 571 -9.52 21.04 16.36
N LEU A 572 -10.18 19.90 16.23
CA LEU A 572 -9.88 18.68 17.00
C LEU A 572 -8.47 18.16 16.71
N THR A 573 -8.08 18.12 15.43
CA THR A 573 -6.72 17.74 15.02
C THR A 573 -5.69 18.69 15.61
N GLY A 574 -5.91 20.00 15.49
CA GLY A 574 -5.02 21.02 16.07
C GLY A 574 -4.86 20.86 17.59
N ALA A 575 -5.96 20.69 18.32
CA ALA A 575 -5.95 20.50 19.76
C ALA A 575 -5.23 19.20 20.17
N ALA A 576 -5.51 18.09 19.50
CA ALA A 576 -4.88 16.81 19.78
C ALA A 576 -3.37 16.84 19.48
N CYS A 577 -2.95 17.44 18.36
CA CYS A 577 -1.55 17.63 18.02
C CYS A 577 -0.82 18.52 19.03
N LEU A 578 -1.42 19.62 19.48
CA LEU A 578 -0.84 20.48 20.51
C LEU A 578 -0.62 19.72 21.83
N ILE A 579 -1.57 18.87 22.22
CA ILE A 579 -1.42 17.99 23.38
C ILE A 579 -0.23 17.04 23.18
N LEU A 580 -0.14 16.36 22.04
CA LEU A 580 0.98 15.45 21.75
C LEU A 580 2.33 16.16 21.76
N VAL A 581 2.42 17.36 21.18
CA VAL A 581 3.65 18.18 21.19
C VAL A 581 4.02 18.56 22.62
N ALA A 582 3.06 19.00 23.44
CA ALA A 582 3.30 19.33 24.84
C ALA A 582 3.77 18.10 25.65
N LEU A 583 3.20 16.92 25.40
CA LEU A 583 3.64 15.65 25.99
C LEU A 583 5.05 15.26 25.54
N ALA A 584 5.35 15.38 24.25
CA ALA A 584 6.67 15.10 23.70
C ALA A 584 7.74 16.02 24.30
N LEU A 585 7.48 17.34 24.33
CA LEU A 585 8.37 18.34 24.96
C LEU A 585 8.56 18.06 26.46
N THR A 586 7.49 17.69 27.15
CA THR A 586 7.56 17.25 28.56
C THR A 586 8.47 16.03 28.72
N THR A 587 8.38 15.06 27.82
CA THR A 587 9.22 13.85 27.83
C THR A 587 10.69 14.23 27.67
N SER A 588 10.97 15.01 26.63
CA SER A 588 12.31 15.47 26.30
C SER A 588 12.92 16.30 27.41
N THR A 589 12.17 17.22 28.03
CA THR A 589 12.67 18.02 29.16
C THR A 589 12.95 17.18 30.41
N ILE A 590 12.14 16.15 30.69
CA ILE A 590 12.42 15.19 31.77
C ILE A 590 13.70 14.40 31.47
N GLY A 591 13.87 13.92 30.23
CA GLY A 591 15.08 13.22 29.79
C GLY A 591 16.34 14.09 29.88
N ILE A 592 16.29 15.31 29.36
CA ILE A 592 17.40 16.28 29.41
C ILE A 592 17.75 16.61 30.86
N ARG A 593 16.76 16.90 31.72
CA ARG A 593 16.99 17.13 33.16
C ARG A 593 17.53 15.90 33.87
N ALA A 594 17.20 14.69 33.41
CA ALA A 594 17.77 13.46 33.93
C ALA A 594 19.27 13.39 33.63
N ILE A 595 19.68 13.77 32.41
CA ILE A 595 21.08 13.81 31.96
C ILE A 595 21.87 14.90 32.68
N PHE A 596 21.36 16.13 32.83
CA PHE A 596 22.13 17.25 33.41
C PHE A 596 21.91 17.49 34.90
N GLY A 597 21.16 16.63 35.60
CA GLY A 597 20.81 16.87 37.00
C GLY A 597 21.92 16.59 38.03
N GLN A 598 21.74 17.17 39.22
CA GLN A 598 22.64 17.06 40.38
C GLN A 598 22.84 15.62 40.86
N GLN A 599 24.05 15.32 41.34
CA GLN A 599 24.48 14.00 41.83
C GLN A 599 23.64 13.48 43.02
N GLY A 600 23.13 14.36 43.87
CA GLY A 600 22.31 13.98 45.04
C GLY A 600 20.97 13.29 44.74
N GLN A 601 20.54 13.25 43.47
CA GLN A 601 19.35 12.49 43.05
C GLN A 601 19.68 11.27 42.18
N LEU A 602 20.96 10.96 42.00
CA LEU A 602 21.43 9.96 41.05
C LEU A 602 20.97 8.56 41.46
N LEU A 603 21.09 8.21 42.75
CA LEU A 603 20.64 6.92 43.28
C LEU A 603 19.17 6.65 42.95
N ARG A 604 18.29 7.62 43.23
CA ARG A 604 16.86 7.51 42.92
C ARG A 604 16.59 7.33 41.42
N ARG A 605 17.23 8.14 40.57
CA ARG A 605 17.00 8.12 39.11
C ARG A 605 17.49 6.82 38.48
N VAL A 606 18.63 6.30 38.94
CA VAL A 606 19.16 5.02 38.49
C VAL A 606 18.25 3.87 38.94
N THR A 607 17.76 3.89 40.18
CA THR A 607 16.78 2.88 40.65
C THR A 607 15.51 2.90 39.81
N LEU A 608 14.95 4.07 39.50
CA LEU A 608 13.79 4.20 38.60
C LEU A 608 14.08 3.67 37.20
N SER A 609 15.24 4.00 36.61
CA SER A 609 15.61 3.49 35.28
C SER A 609 15.64 1.96 35.23
N ARG A 610 16.15 1.30 36.28
CA ARG A 610 16.16 -0.17 36.40
C ARG A 610 14.75 -0.77 36.56
N ILE A 611 13.84 -0.05 37.22
CA ILE A 611 12.45 -0.47 37.41
C ILE A 611 11.67 -0.37 36.09
N LEU A 612 11.98 0.62 35.25
CA LEU A 612 11.27 0.85 33.99
C LEU A 612 11.67 -0.10 32.86
N MET A 613 12.91 -0.61 32.87
CA MET A 613 13.38 -1.50 31.81
C MET A 613 12.47 -2.72 31.56
N PRO A 614 12.02 -3.50 32.58
CA PRO A 614 11.05 -4.58 32.36
C PRO A 614 9.72 -4.09 31.79
N ALA A 615 9.23 -2.91 32.22
CA ALA A 615 7.97 -2.36 31.72
C ALA A 615 8.06 -2.04 30.22
N TYR A 616 9.15 -1.41 29.77
CA TYR A 616 9.37 -1.13 28.35
C TYR A 616 9.57 -2.41 27.54
N ALA A 617 10.26 -3.42 28.08
CA ALA A 617 10.38 -4.73 27.42
C ALA A 617 9.01 -5.43 27.26
N THR A 618 8.12 -5.33 28.26
CA THR A 618 6.74 -5.81 28.15
C THR A 618 5.97 -5.05 27.07
N GLY A 619 6.10 -3.72 27.01
CA GLY A 619 5.48 -2.91 25.97
C GLY A 619 5.97 -3.29 24.56
N MET A 620 7.27 -3.56 24.40
CA MET A 620 7.85 -4.07 23.16
C MET A 620 7.22 -5.41 22.74
N LEU A 621 7.02 -6.34 23.68
CA LEU A 621 6.36 -7.62 23.39
C LEU A 621 4.90 -7.44 22.96
N LEU A 622 4.17 -6.51 23.57
CA LEU A 622 2.79 -6.20 23.16
C LEU A 622 2.73 -5.64 21.74
N MET A 623 3.63 -4.70 21.39
CA MET A 623 3.73 -4.16 20.03
C MET A 623 4.05 -5.25 19.01
N MET A 624 4.93 -6.20 19.35
CA MET A 624 5.26 -7.33 18.48
C MET A 624 4.10 -8.31 18.32
N GLY A 625 3.36 -8.60 19.40
CA GLY A 625 2.14 -9.39 19.32
C GLY A 625 1.09 -8.73 18.43
N LEU A 626 0.92 -7.42 18.55
CA LEU A 626 -0.02 -6.65 17.75
C LEU A 626 0.40 -6.59 16.26
N PHE A 627 1.70 -6.47 15.97
CA PHE A 627 2.22 -6.56 14.62
C PHE A 627 1.82 -7.88 13.93
N LEU A 628 1.94 -9.01 14.66
CA LEU A 628 1.55 -10.32 14.14
C LEU A 628 0.04 -10.41 13.91
N ILE A 629 -0.77 -9.84 14.81
CA ILE A 629 -2.23 -9.78 14.66
C ILE A 629 -2.60 -8.95 13.44
N HIS A 630 -2.06 -7.74 13.30
CA HIS A 630 -2.32 -6.89 12.14
C HIS A 630 -1.86 -7.55 10.82
N HIS A 631 -0.76 -8.29 10.83
CA HIS A 631 -0.35 -9.05 9.65
C HIS A 631 -1.30 -10.19 9.29
N ALA A 632 -1.88 -10.87 10.29
CA ALA A 632 -2.92 -11.87 10.06
C ALA A 632 -4.23 -11.23 9.55
N GLU A 633 -4.60 -10.06 10.05
CA GLU A 633 -5.77 -9.30 9.59
C GLU A 633 -5.59 -8.79 8.16
N GLU A 634 -4.43 -8.24 7.84
CA GLU A 634 -4.06 -7.84 6.49
C GLU A 634 -4.23 -9.01 5.51
N LYS A 635 -3.66 -10.19 5.83
CA LYS A 635 -3.85 -11.43 5.06
C LYS A 635 -5.32 -11.77 4.86
N HIS A 636 -6.10 -11.70 5.93
CA HIS A 636 -7.52 -12.02 5.91
C HIS A 636 -8.32 -11.10 4.98
N TRP A 637 -8.04 -9.81 5.01
CA TRP A 637 -8.76 -8.80 4.23
C TRP A 637 -8.30 -8.73 2.78
N ILE A 638 -7.00 -8.85 2.50
CA ILE A 638 -6.46 -8.88 1.13
C ILE A 638 -7.03 -10.07 0.34
N ALA A 639 -7.15 -11.24 0.97
CA ALA A 639 -7.75 -12.42 0.32
C ALA A 639 -9.23 -12.22 -0.06
N ARG A 640 -9.93 -11.28 0.58
CA ARG A 640 -11.35 -10.94 0.30
C ARG A 640 -11.51 -9.75 -0.62
N ASP A 641 -10.45 -9.00 -0.89
CA ASP A 641 -10.49 -7.84 -1.75
C ASP A 641 -10.52 -8.27 -3.22
N GLN A 642 -11.73 -8.36 -3.76
CA GLN A 642 -12.02 -8.58 -5.18
C GLN A 642 -12.12 -7.28 -5.96
N PHE A 643 -12.21 -6.13 -5.28
CA PHE A 643 -12.45 -4.83 -5.90
C PHE A 643 -11.15 -4.27 -6.50
N THR A 644 -10.09 -4.18 -5.69
CA THR A 644 -8.75 -3.76 -6.19
C THR A 644 -7.88 -4.93 -6.62
N GLY A 645 -8.38 -6.14 -6.41
CA GLY A 645 -7.67 -7.37 -6.66
C GLY A 645 -7.58 -7.76 -8.13
N ILE A 646 -6.46 -8.41 -8.46
CA ILE A 646 -6.28 -9.12 -9.74
C ILE A 646 -6.76 -10.55 -9.56
N ASN A 647 -7.65 -10.99 -10.46
CA ASN A 647 -8.25 -12.31 -10.45
C ASN A 647 -8.25 -12.87 -11.89
N PRO A 648 -7.90 -14.16 -12.11
CA PRO A 648 -8.04 -14.81 -13.42
C PRO A 648 -9.43 -14.69 -14.06
N ASP A 649 -10.50 -14.67 -13.26
CA ASP A 649 -11.88 -14.61 -13.78
C ASP A 649 -12.27 -13.21 -14.26
N LYS A 650 -11.66 -12.18 -13.65
CA LYS A 650 -11.80 -10.76 -14.01
C LYS A 650 -10.42 -10.22 -14.41
N PRO A 651 -9.85 -10.67 -15.55
CA PRO A 651 -8.51 -10.28 -15.96
C PRO A 651 -8.51 -8.78 -16.28
N GLY A 652 -7.69 -8.01 -15.56
CA GLY A 652 -7.58 -6.55 -15.59
C GLY A 652 -6.64 -6.10 -14.48
N LEU A 653 -6.34 -4.80 -14.37
CA LEU A 653 -5.58 -4.25 -13.24
C LEU A 653 -6.36 -4.34 -11.92
N SER A 654 -7.68 -4.37 -12.01
CA SER A 654 -8.58 -4.62 -10.89
C SER A 654 -9.90 -5.25 -11.34
N GLY A 655 -10.62 -5.87 -10.41
CA GLY A 655 -11.97 -6.36 -10.66
C GLY A 655 -12.93 -5.26 -11.11
N TYR A 656 -12.80 -4.05 -10.56
CA TYR A 656 -13.62 -2.90 -10.96
C TYR A 656 -13.30 -2.41 -12.39
N GLU A 657 -12.02 -2.33 -12.76
CA GLU A 657 -11.63 -1.96 -14.14
C GLU A 657 -12.23 -2.94 -15.16
N HIS A 658 -12.20 -4.25 -14.84
CA HIS A 658 -12.79 -5.26 -15.70
C HIS A 658 -14.29 -5.02 -15.90
N GLU A 659 -15.04 -4.70 -14.85
CA GLU A 659 -16.48 -4.40 -14.97
C GLU A 659 -16.74 -3.13 -15.78
N VAL A 660 -15.96 -2.07 -15.59
CA VAL A 660 -16.02 -0.84 -16.40
C VAL A 660 -15.76 -1.16 -17.88
N THR A 661 -14.77 -2.02 -18.15
CA THR A 661 -14.43 -2.47 -19.51
C THR A 661 -15.61 -3.21 -20.14
N GLN A 662 -16.25 -4.13 -19.42
CA GLN A 662 -17.42 -4.85 -19.93
C GLN A 662 -18.62 -3.93 -20.14
N GLN A 663 -18.83 -2.93 -19.27
CA GLN A 663 -19.90 -1.96 -19.43
C GLN A 663 -19.68 -1.06 -20.64
N MET A 664 -18.48 -0.51 -20.82
CA MET A 664 -18.12 0.27 -22.01
C MET A 664 -18.34 -0.55 -23.29
N ARG A 665 -17.94 -1.82 -23.29
CA ARG A 665 -18.19 -2.73 -24.41
C ARG A 665 -19.67 -2.85 -24.74
N ARG A 666 -20.55 -3.05 -23.74
CA ARG A 666 -22.01 -3.12 -23.96
C ARG A 666 -22.55 -1.83 -24.56
N GLU A 667 -22.14 -0.68 -24.03
CA GLU A 667 -22.59 0.63 -24.52
C GLU A 667 -22.14 0.90 -25.96
N VAL A 668 -20.90 0.53 -26.33
CA VAL A 668 -20.44 0.66 -27.72
C VAL A 668 -21.19 -0.28 -28.66
N ILE A 669 -21.47 -1.52 -28.24
CA ILE A 669 -22.30 -2.45 -29.01
C ILE A 669 -23.73 -1.89 -29.17
N GLU A 670 -24.32 -1.32 -28.13
CA GLU A 670 -25.63 -0.65 -28.17
C GLU A 670 -25.63 0.50 -29.19
N ILE A 671 -24.62 1.36 -29.18
CA ILE A 671 -24.47 2.47 -30.14
C ILE A 671 -24.38 1.97 -31.57
N LEU A 672 -23.61 0.91 -31.82
CA LEU A 672 -23.44 0.38 -33.17
C LEU A 672 -24.71 -0.35 -33.65
N ASN A 673 -25.36 -1.13 -32.79
CA ASN A 673 -26.49 -2.00 -33.15
C ASN A 673 -27.87 -1.37 -33.03
N SER A 674 -28.02 -0.18 -32.44
CA SER A 674 -29.31 0.51 -32.45
C SER A 674 -29.71 0.77 -33.91
N GLN A 675 -30.84 0.20 -34.33
CA GLN A 675 -31.40 0.41 -35.66
C GLN A 675 -31.83 1.88 -35.81
N PRO A 676 -31.78 2.44 -37.04
CA PRO A 676 -32.26 3.79 -37.31
C PRO A 676 -33.74 4.00 -36.99
#